data_AF-A0A6P7K2L6-F1
#
_entry.id   AF-A0A6P7K2L6-F1
#
_cell.length_a   1.000
_cell.length_b   1.000
_cell.length_c   1.000
_cell.angle_alpha   90.00
_cell.angle_beta   90.00
_cell.angle_gamma   90.00
#
_symmetry.space_group_name_H-M   'P 1'
#
loop_
_entity.id
_entity.type
_entity.pdbx_description
1 polymer ?
#
loop_
_entity_poly.entity_id
_entity_poly.type
_entity_poly.pdbx_seq_one_letter_code
_entity_poly.pdbx_strand_id
1 'polypeptide(L)'
;MQSAAAAAAALTALSVLLGLDGLLAHRSKPNQNQQQEHRNVQNEEEAAQTNRNQPHIIFILIDDQGFNDIGYHNPSIKTPTLDKLAAEGVRLENYYVQPICTPSRSQLLTGRYQIHTGLQHSIIRPSQPSCLPSHMDTLPERLRQAGYATHMVGKWHLGFYRKACLPTRKGFDSFFGSLTGSVDYYSYGSCDGPGLCGYDLHDNEGVAWGQEGKYSTTLFTQRARKILESHDPADRPLFLLLSLQAVHTPLQPPKSYIYPYRDMANINRRKFAAMVSTVDEAVRNVTYALRKFGYYRNSVIIYSTDNGAQPFTGGSNWPLRGRKGTYWEGGMRGVAFVHSPLLRRRRRVSKALLHITDWFPTLVGLAGGNISQSRGLDGFDVWPTISEGKESPRQEILHNIDPLHTPPSEPSSWDASTDGPSVKAPKDKKALKKTKKKKILRQQPKQKSAFKLKNRRKMDSYATKPKSQLPPQPKTLPKSKPTPKTKTRAHSQHQTSSNYGPQLSVSGTSRPKSQPQTQSHPKTKSRRIRSHDQNRSGPPHPKSKATLKPHVKSKSRQTVSQYQNMSHPTPQSSEPVWDTSVQAAIRVGDWKLLTGDPGHGDWVPPQVLSTLPGRWWNLERASFYKSHKNIWLFNITGDPYERQNLADQRPEVVQQLLARLAYYNQTAVPVYFPPDDPQANPDRHEGAWVPWVDEEDDEEGKYQGVYKKAKNSKKKRKKKKCRLCKLKSFFLKLNTGMMSNRI
;
A
#
# COMPACT_ATOMS: atom_id res chain seq x y z
N MET A 1 49.82 -37.15 20.59
CA MET A 1 50.41 -37.25 21.95
C MET A 1 49.32 -36.84 22.93
N GLN A 2 48.98 -37.59 23.98
CA GLN A 2 49.52 -38.84 24.53
C GLN A 2 48.40 -39.55 25.34
N SER A 3 48.65 -40.80 25.75
CA SER A 3 47.74 -41.71 26.48
C SER A 3 46.52 -42.24 25.68
N ALA A 4 46.05 -43.48 25.87
CA ALA A 4 46.50 -44.56 26.74
C ALA A 4 46.54 -45.91 25.99
N ALA A 5 47.33 -46.87 26.47
CA ALA A 5 47.51 -48.20 25.88
C ALA A 5 47.32 -49.31 26.93
N ALA A 6 46.97 -50.52 26.45
CA ALA A 6 46.63 -51.74 27.22
C ALA A 6 45.32 -51.65 28.05
N ALA A 7 44.52 -52.70 28.21
CA ALA A 7 44.64 -54.12 27.81
C ALA A 7 43.30 -54.59 27.17
N ALA A 8 43.26 -55.25 26.01
CA ALA A 8 43.55 -56.67 25.70
C ALA A 8 42.36 -57.65 25.91
N ALA A 9 42.17 -58.53 24.92
CA ALA A 9 41.16 -59.62 24.77
C ALA A 9 39.74 -59.18 24.34
N ALA A 10 39.14 -59.62 23.24
CA ALA A 10 39.25 -60.92 22.57
C ALA A 10 38.78 -60.94 21.09
N LEU A 11 39.29 -61.94 20.34
CA LEU A 11 38.70 -62.58 19.14
C LEU A 11 38.53 -61.76 17.83
N THR A 12 39.57 -61.83 16.99
CA THR A 12 39.45 -61.84 15.52
C THR A 12 40.47 -62.82 14.90
N ALA A 13 40.07 -63.50 13.82
CA ALA A 13 40.86 -64.42 12.96
C ALA A 13 41.32 -65.75 13.63
N LEU A 14 41.49 -66.89 12.95
CA LEU A 14 41.40 -67.21 11.51
C LEU A 14 41.13 -68.72 11.28
N SER A 15 40.15 -69.10 10.45
CA SER A 15 40.02 -70.42 9.79
C SER A 15 38.87 -70.32 8.76
N VAL A 16 38.96 -70.60 7.45
CA VAL A 16 39.75 -71.55 6.63
C VAL A 16 39.26 -73.01 6.77
N LEU A 17 38.80 -73.55 5.62
CA LEU A 17 38.33 -74.92 5.30
C LEU A 17 36.86 -75.29 5.59
N LEU A 18 36.35 -76.18 4.72
CA LEU A 18 34.97 -76.70 4.58
C LEU A 18 33.96 -75.65 4.03
N GLY A 19 33.46 -75.69 2.79
CA GLY A 19 33.63 -76.66 1.70
C GLY A 19 32.38 -77.52 1.45
N LEU A 20 31.52 -77.09 0.51
CA LEU A 20 30.51 -77.92 -0.19
C LEU A 20 29.87 -77.10 -1.33
N ASP A 21 30.27 -77.37 -2.56
CA ASP A 21 29.55 -76.94 -3.77
C ASP A 21 28.44 -77.94 -4.09
N GLY A 22 27.26 -77.47 -4.51
CA GLY A 22 26.14 -78.35 -4.85
C GLY A 22 24.85 -77.67 -5.31
N LEU A 23 24.74 -77.48 -6.63
CA LEU A 23 23.50 -77.31 -7.42
C LEU A 23 22.72 -75.97 -7.39
N LEU A 24 22.66 -75.37 -8.59
CA LEU A 24 21.51 -74.66 -9.20
C LEU A 24 20.89 -73.44 -8.49
N ALA A 25 21.30 -72.24 -8.93
CA ALA A 25 20.39 -71.10 -9.09
C ALA A 25 20.86 -70.12 -10.18
N HIS A 26 19.95 -69.69 -11.06
CA HIS A 26 20.20 -68.58 -11.98
C HIS A 26 20.51 -67.29 -11.20
N ARG A 27 21.70 -66.72 -11.41
CA ARG A 27 22.04 -65.39 -10.90
C ARG A 27 21.47 -64.32 -11.82
N SER A 28 20.22 -63.93 -11.56
CA SER A 28 19.58 -62.81 -12.26
C SER A 28 20.39 -61.52 -12.08
N LYS A 29 20.53 -60.76 -13.17
CA LYS A 29 21.09 -59.39 -13.10
C LYS A 29 20.15 -58.53 -12.24
N PRO A 30 20.68 -57.59 -11.43
CA PRO A 30 19.82 -56.65 -10.69
C PRO A 30 18.92 -55.91 -11.68
N ASN A 31 17.63 -55.93 -11.42
CA ASN A 31 16.62 -55.49 -12.37
C ASN A 31 16.71 -53.97 -12.55
N GLN A 32 16.73 -53.47 -13.81
CA GLN A 32 16.88 -52.04 -14.09
C GLN A 32 15.78 -51.21 -13.40
N ASN A 33 14.59 -51.78 -13.27
CA ASN A 33 13.47 -51.17 -12.54
C ASN A 33 13.82 -50.85 -11.07
N GLN A 34 14.54 -51.70 -10.35
CA GLN A 34 14.87 -51.45 -8.93
C GLN A 34 15.88 -50.31 -8.74
N GLN A 35 16.81 -50.13 -9.68
CA GLN A 35 17.71 -48.97 -9.66
C GLN A 35 16.98 -47.67 -10.06
N GLN A 36 15.93 -47.78 -10.87
CA GLN A 36 15.10 -46.66 -11.28
C GLN A 36 14.10 -46.25 -10.18
N GLU A 37 13.52 -47.22 -9.47
CA GLU A 37 12.72 -47.01 -8.25
C GLU A 37 13.56 -46.38 -7.14
N HIS A 38 14.76 -46.92 -6.83
CA HIS A 38 15.62 -46.32 -5.81
C HIS A 38 16.05 -44.88 -6.16
N ARG A 39 16.30 -44.57 -7.44
CA ARG A 39 16.56 -43.18 -7.87
C ARG A 39 15.32 -42.29 -7.77
N ASN A 40 14.13 -42.80 -8.09
CA ASN A 40 12.90 -42.04 -7.94
C ASN A 40 12.62 -41.74 -6.46
N VAL A 41 12.75 -42.72 -5.57
CA VAL A 41 12.62 -42.52 -4.12
C VAL A 41 13.66 -41.55 -3.58
N GLN A 42 14.92 -41.62 -4.02
CA GLN A 42 15.95 -40.64 -3.62
C GLN A 42 15.65 -39.22 -4.15
N ASN A 43 15.16 -39.09 -5.38
CA ASN A 43 14.74 -37.80 -5.94
C ASN A 43 13.49 -37.25 -5.22
N GLU A 44 12.56 -38.11 -4.81
CA GLU A 44 11.37 -37.74 -4.02
C GLU A 44 11.75 -37.34 -2.58
N GLU A 45 12.72 -38.03 -1.96
CA GLU A 45 13.28 -37.65 -0.66
C GLU A 45 14.07 -36.34 -0.73
N GLU A 46 14.89 -36.10 -1.76
CA GLU A 46 15.54 -34.79 -1.97
C GLU A 46 14.51 -33.67 -2.28
N ALA A 47 13.47 -33.94 -3.07
CA ALA A 47 12.38 -33.00 -3.32
C ALA A 47 11.59 -32.68 -2.03
N ALA A 48 11.31 -33.68 -1.20
CA ALA A 48 10.67 -33.49 0.11
C ALA A 48 11.59 -32.75 1.11
N GLN A 49 12.90 -32.99 1.06
CA GLN A 49 13.87 -32.33 1.94
C GLN A 49 14.14 -30.87 1.52
N THR A 50 14.08 -30.56 0.22
CA THR A 50 14.17 -29.18 -0.29
C THR A 50 12.92 -28.36 0.03
N ASN A 51 11.71 -28.95 -0.07
CA ASN A 51 10.46 -28.32 0.37
C ASN A 51 10.48 -27.85 1.84
N ARG A 52 11.16 -28.59 2.73
CA ARG A 52 11.27 -28.24 4.17
C ARG A 52 12.08 -26.97 4.48
N ASN A 53 12.88 -26.47 3.52
CA ASN A 53 13.76 -25.31 3.72
C ASN A 53 13.27 -24.03 3.01
N GLN A 54 12.23 -24.11 2.17
CA GLN A 54 11.65 -22.94 1.51
C GLN A 54 10.90 -22.06 2.53
N PRO A 55 10.97 -20.72 2.44
CA PRO A 55 10.31 -19.83 3.38
C PRO A 55 8.82 -19.65 3.09
N HIS A 56 7.99 -19.51 4.13
CA HIS A 56 6.66 -18.94 3.96
C HIS A 56 6.78 -17.46 3.58
N ILE A 57 5.97 -16.99 2.63
CA ILE A 57 6.03 -15.62 2.09
C ILE A 57 4.75 -14.90 2.48
N ILE A 58 4.87 -13.85 3.29
CA ILE A 58 3.74 -13.03 3.75
C ILE A 58 3.91 -11.62 3.17
N PHE A 59 3.19 -11.33 2.09
CA PHE A 59 3.21 -10.03 1.45
C PHE A 59 2.02 -9.19 1.92
N ILE A 60 2.29 -8.06 2.57
CA ILE A 60 1.29 -7.14 3.09
C ILE A 60 1.31 -5.89 2.22
N LEU A 61 0.28 -5.72 1.38
CA LEU A 61 0.12 -4.58 0.49
C LEU A 61 -0.97 -3.65 1.04
N ILE A 62 -0.65 -2.37 1.20
CA ILE A 62 -1.51 -1.33 1.77
C ILE A 62 -1.88 -0.33 0.68
N ASP A 63 -3.11 0.17 0.72
CA ASP A 63 -3.65 1.11 -0.26
C ASP A 63 -3.43 2.57 0.19
N ASP A 64 -2.99 3.45 -0.71
CA ASP A 64 -2.88 4.91 -0.46
C ASP A 64 -2.04 5.36 0.75
N GLN A 65 -1.19 4.51 1.34
CA GLN A 65 -0.34 4.92 2.45
C GLN A 65 0.85 5.76 1.94
N GLY A 66 0.89 7.02 2.37
CA GLY A 66 1.92 7.96 1.95
C GLY A 66 3.24 7.81 2.67
N PHE A 67 4.27 8.40 2.09
CA PHE A 67 5.63 8.37 2.65
C PHE A 67 5.72 8.87 4.10
N ASN A 68 4.82 9.78 4.51
CA ASN A 68 4.78 10.40 5.82
C ASN A 68 3.70 9.81 6.76
N ASP A 69 3.22 8.62 6.43
CA ASP A 69 2.07 7.95 7.06
C ASP A 69 2.46 6.70 7.84
N ILE A 70 3.71 6.67 8.32
CA ILE A 70 4.27 5.62 9.18
C ILE A 70 5.11 6.27 10.29
N GLY A 71 5.06 5.70 11.50
CA GLY A 71 5.58 6.30 12.73
C GLY A 71 7.07 6.61 12.70
N TYR A 72 7.87 5.77 12.03
CA TYR A 72 9.30 6.00 11.85
C TYR A 72 9.67 7.13 10.86
N HIS A 73 8.70 7.66 10.09
CA HIS A 73 8.82 8.93 9.37
C HIS A 73 8.08 10.08 10.06
N ASN A 74 6.96 9.77 10.73
CA ASN A 74 6.09 10.74 11.38
C ASN A 74 5.55 10.21 12.71
N PRO A 75 6.15 10.56 13.86
CA PRO A 75 5.72 10.06 15.17
C PRO A 75 4.32 10.54 15.59
N SER A 76 3.68 11.41 14.82
CA SER A 76 2.27 11.77 15.01
C SER A 76 1.32 10.65 14.57
N ILE A 77 1.75 9.76 13.67
CA ILE A 77 1.03 8.55 13.25
C ILE A 77 1.50 7.39 14.13
N LYS A 78 0.56 6.59 14.65
CA LYS A 78 0.83 5.53 15.65
C LYS A 78 0.83 4.16 15.00
N THR A 79 2.03 3.70 14.66
CA THR A 79 2.30 2.37 14.06
C THR A 79 3.40 1.61 14.80
N PRO A 80 3.26 1.36 16.12
CA PRO A 80 4.31 0.75 16.93
C PRO A 80 4.72 -0.66 16.47
N THR A 81 3.81 -1.42 15.85
CA THR A 81 4.11 -2.75 15.31
C THR A 81 4.91 -2.64 14.02
N LEU A 82 4.48 -1.80 13.08
CA LEU A 82 5.21 -1.58 11.82
C LEU A 82 6.60 -0.99 12.09
N ASP A 83 6.68 0.01 12.97
CA ASP A 83 7.94 0.66 13.36
C ASP A 83 8.93 -0.35 13.95
N LYS A 84 8.44 -1.29 14.77
CA LYS A 84 9.23 -2.37 15.35
C LYS A 84 9.70 -3.37 14.29
N LEU A 85 8.80 -3.87 13.43
CA LEU A 85 9.15 -4.82 12.37
C LEU A 85 10.18 -4.21 11.41
N ALA A 86 9.98 -2.95 11.02
CA ALA A 86 10.88 -2.15 10.19
C ALA A 86 12.24 -1.89 10.88
N ALA A 87 12.26 -1.64 12.19
CA ALA A 87 13.50 -1.46 12.97
C ALA A 87 14.28 -2.77 13.18
N GLU A 88 13.59 -3.90 13.30
CA GLU A 88 14.21 -5.23 13.45
C GLU A 88 14.62 -5.86 12.11
N GLY A 89 14.05 -5.39 10.99
CA GLY A 89 14.29 -5.86 9.63
C GLY A 89 15.20 -4.95 8.79
N VAL A 90 14.80 -4.70 7.54
CA VAL A 90 15.45 -3.81 6.58
C VAL A 90 14.42 -2.82 6.03
N ARG A 91 14.64 -1.51 6.24
CA ARG A 91 13.82 -0.43 5.64
C ARG A 91 14.27 -0.17 4.20
N LEU A 92 13.33 0.08 3.30
CA LEU A 92 13.63 0.31 1.87
C LEU A 92 13.35 1.77 1.51
N GLU A 93 14.35 2.64 1.62
CA GLU A 93 14.21 4.11 1.45
C GLU A 93 14.40 4.60 0.01
N ASN A 94 14.72 3.68 -0.91
CA ASN A 94 14.93 3.96 -2.33
C ASN A 94 14.14 2.95 -3.19
N TYR A 95 12.91 2.68 -2.74
CA TYR A 95 11.97 1.72 -3.31
C TYR A 95 10.82 2.42 -4.02
N TYR A 96 10.43 1.88 -5.17
CA TYR A 96 9.45 2.49 -6.07
C TYR A 96 8.30 1.56 -6.44
N VAL A 97 7.13 2.17 -6.53
CA VAL A 97 5.85 1.61 -6.96
C VAL A 97 5.29 2.52 -8.05
N GLN A 98 4.15 2.16 -8.64
CA GLN A 98 3.43 3.00 -9.60
C GLN A 98 2.57 4.05 -8.90
N PRO A 99 2.13 5.13 -9.58
CA PRO A 99 1.43 6.23 -8.92
C PRO A 99 -0.05 5.93 -8.57
N ILE A 100 -0.59 4.78 -8.99
CA ILE A 100 -1.98 4.35 -8.82
C ILE A 100 -2.10 2.80 -8.75
N CYS A 101 -3.21 2.34 -8.17
CA CYS A 101 -3.42 0.96 -7.71
C CYS A 101 -3.23 -0.15 -8.76
N THR A 102 -4.03 -0.17 -9.84
CA THR A 102 -4.02 -1.28 -10.84
C THR A 102 -2.64 -1.47 -11.47
N PRO A 103 -1.96 -0.42 -11.97
CA PRO A 103 -0.54 -0.47 -12.29
C PRO A 103 0.33 -1.21 -11.26
N SER A 104 0.43 -0.74 -10.02
CA SER A 104 1.31 -1.37 -9.02
C SER A 104 0.98 -2.84 -8.78
N ARG A 105 -0.32 -3.17 -8.71
CA ARG A 105 -0.80 -4.55 -8.49
C ARG A 105 -0.47 -5.44 -9.69
N SER A 106 -0.56 -4.92 -10.92
CA SER A 106 -0.21 -5.65 -12.14
C SER A 106 1.30 -5.92 -12.20
N GLN A 107 2.11 -4.93 -11.83
CA GLN A 107 3.57 -5.03 -11.82
C GLN A 107 4.09 -5.97 -10.73
N LEU A 108 3.46 -5.95 -9.54
CA LEU A 108 3.74 -6.87 -8.44
C LEU A 108 3.51 -8.34 -8.86
N LEU A 109 2.38 -8.62 -9.51
CA LEU A 109 1.99 -9.98 -9.84
C LEU A 109 2.56 -10.50 -11.16
N THR A 110 3.01 -9.66 -12.08
CA THR A 110 3.60 -10.10 -13.36
C THR A 110 5.11 -9.88 -13.47
N GLY A 111 5.70 -9.05 -12.61
CA GLY A 111 7.10 -8.65 -12.71
C GLY A 111 7.43 -7.76 -13.91
N ARG A 112 6.42 -7.14 -14.54
CA ARG A 112 6.51 -6.39 -15.80
C ARG A 112 5.97 -4.96 -15.68
N TYR A 113 6.50 -4.04 -16.48
CA TYR A 113 5.98 -2.69 -16.63
C TYR A 113 4.63 -2.67 -17.36
N GLN A 114 3.79 -1.65 -17.10
CA GLN A 114 2.49 -1.57 -17.79
C GLN A 114 2.63 -1.42 -19.31
N ILE A 115 3.79 -0.93 -19.77
CA ILE A 115 4.11 -0.84 -21.20
C ILE A 115 4.14 -2.20 -21.89
N HIS A 116 4.25 -3.32 -21.16
CA HIS A 116 4.13 -4.66 -21.74
C HIS A 116 2.76 -5.30 -21.47
N THR A 117 2.04 -4.88 -20.42
CA THR A 117 0.71 -5.43 -20.09
C THR A 117 -0.45 -4.72 -20.79
N GLY A 118 -0.25 -3.53 -21.36
CA GLY A 118 -1.29 -2.71 -21.96
C GLY A 118 -2.08 -1.84 -20.96
N LEU A 119 -1.67 -1.83 -19.69
CA LEU A 119 -2.35 -1.12 -18.58
C LEU A 119 -1.69 0.24 -18.26
N GLN A 120 -1.11 0.92 -19.26
CA GLN A 120 -0.37 2.18 -19.04
C GLN A 120 -1.27 3.31 -18.54
N HIS A 121 -2.52 3.34 -18.98
CA HIS A 121 -3.44 4.43 -18.73
C HIS A 121 -4.42 4.10 -17.61
N SER A 122 -4.43 4.94 -16.57
CA SER A 122 -5.41 4.90 -15.48
C SER A 122 -5.49 3.54 -14.74
N ILE A 123 -6.66 3.20 -14.22
CA ILE A 123 -7.00 1.92 -13.58
C ILE A 123 -8.05 1.16 -14.40
N ILE A 124 -8.27 -0.12 -14.08
CA ILE A 124 -9.42 -0.87 -14.58
C ILE A 124 -10.65 -0.47 -13.75
N ARG A 125 -11.63 0.21 -14.36
CA ARG A 125 -12.93 0.49 -13.72
C ARG A 125 -13.77 -0.78 -13.59
N PRO A 126 -14.70 -0.85 -12.61
CA PRO A 126 -15.61 -1.97 -12.43
C PRO A 126 -16.36 -2.39 -13.71
N SER A 127 -16.79 -1.43 -14.53
CA SER A 127 -17.54 -1.71 -15.76
C SER A 127 -16.70 -1.94 -17.02
N GLN A 128 -15.35 -1.90 -16.94
CA GLN A 128 -14.50 -2.10 -18.12
C GLN A 128 -14.22 -3.59 -18.39
N PRO A 129 -14.39 -4.08 -19.65
CA PRO A 129 -13.99 -5.43 -20.06
C PRO A 129 -12.47 -5.52 -20.27
N SER A 130 -11.73 -5.36 -19.17
CA SER A 130 -10.27 -5.40 -19.11
C SER A 130 -9.80 -6.15 -17.87
N CYS A 131 -8.71 -6.89 -18.00
CA CYS A 131 -8.04 -7.57 -16.89
C CYS A 131 -6.56 -7.85 -17.21
N LEU A 132 -5.82 -8.43 -16.27
CA LEU A 132 -4.45 -8.92 -16.55
C LEU A 132 -4.44 -9.86 -17.77
N PRO A 133 -3.55 -9.64 -18.76
CA PRO A 133 -3.46 -10.49 -19.94
C PRO A 133 -3.35 -11.99 -19.59
N SER A 134 -4.05 -12.84 -20.37
CA SER A 134 -4.11 -14.29 -20.13
C SER A 134 -2.77 -14.99 -20.40
N HIS A 135 -2.01 -14.52 -21.39
CA HIS A 135 -0.72 -15.10 -21.81
C HIS A 135 0.47 -14.78 -20.87
N MET A 136 0.23 -14.09 -19.75
CA MET A 136 1.27 -13.70 -18.80
C MET A 136 1.14 -14.51 -17.51
N ASP A 137 2.22 -15.22 -17.15
CA ASP A 137 2.32 -15.88 -15.86
C ASP A 137 2.21 -14.88 -14.71
N THR A 138 1.54 -15.29 -13.63
CA THR A 138 1.49 -14.55 -12.38
C THR A 138 2.43 -15.13 -11.31
N LEU A 139 2.83 -14.30 -10.35
CA LEU A 139 3.62 -14.69 -9.19
C LEU A 139 3.00 -15.89 -8.45
N PRO A 140 1.72 -15.89 -8.03
CA PRO A 140 1.11 -17.05 -7.39
C PRO A 140 1.05 -18.30 -8.29
N GLU A 141 0.88 -18.17 -9.61
CA GLU A 141 0.98 -19.34 -10.52
C GLU A 141 2.37 -19.98 -10.44
N ARG A 142 3.43 -19.16 -10.46
CA ARG A 142 4.82 -19.62 -10.33
C ARG A 142 5.15 -20.16 -8.94
N LEU A 143 4.61 -19.58 -7.88
CA LEU A 143 4.78 -20.09 -6.51
C LEU A 143 4.03 -21.42 -6.30
N ARG A 144 2.82 -21.56 -6.86
CA ARG A 144 2.06 -22.81 -6.84
C ARG A 144 2.77 -23.92 -7.61
N GLN A 145 3.38 -23.61 -8.77
CA GLN A 145 4.27 -24.52 -9.49
C GLN A 145 5.50 -24.93 -8.66
N ALA A 146 5.98 -24.07 -7.77
CA ALA A 146 7.05 -24.34 -6.81
C ALA A 146 6.56 -25.00 -5.49
N GLY A 147 5.32 -25.52 -5.45
CA GLY A 147 4.78 -26.29 -4.31
C GLY A 147 4.03 -25.47 -3.24
N TYR A 148 3.94 -24.15 -3.36
CA TYR A 148 3.32 -23.31 -2.33
C TYR A 148 1.79 -23.45 -2.29
N ALA A 149 1.24 -23.44 -1.08
CA ALA A 149 -0.16 -23.07 -0.86
C ALA A 149 -0.32 -21.56 -1.06
N THR A 150 -1.26 -21.14 -1.91
CA THR A 150 -1.37 -19.74 -2.35
C THR A 150 -2.71 -19.12 -1.94
N HIS A 151 -2.65 -18.02 -1.18
CA HIS A 151 -3.84 -17.38 -0.64
C HIS A 151 -3.81 -15.87 -0.84
N MET A 152 -4.93 -15.30 -1.27
CA MET A 152 -5.13 -13.86 -1.34
C MET A 152 -6.27 -13.41 -0.44
N VAL A 153 -6.06 -12.34 0.33
CA VAL A 153 -7.09 -11.73 1.16
C VAL A 153 -7.10 -10.21 0.93
N GLY A 154 -8.26 -9.68 0.53
CA GLY A 154 -8.50 -8.25 0.30
C GLY A 154 -8.61 -7.85 -1.18
N LYS A 155 -8.14 -6.66 -1.55
CA LYS A 155 -8.41 -6.00 -2.83
C LYS A 155 -7.62 -6.59 -4.00
N TRP A 156 -8.34 -7.08 -5.03
CA TRP A 156 -7.78 -7.55 -6.30
C TRP A 156 -7.44 -6.39 -7.24
N HIS A 157 -8.46 -5.76 -7.85
CA HIS A 157 -8.34 -4.58 -8.73
C HIS A 157 -7.47 -4.80 -9.99
N LEU A 158 -7.54 -6.01 -10.55
CA LEU A 158 -6.83 -6.44 -11.76
C LEU A 158 -7.78 -6.99 -12.85
N GLY A 159 -9.04 -6.57 -12.78
CA GLY A 159 -10.13 -6.95 -13.67
C GLY A 159 -10.80 -8.27 -13.29
N PHE A 160 -12.09 -8.38 -13.61
CA PHE A 160 -12.93 -9.52 -13.24
C PHE A 160 -14.05 -9.83 -14.25
N TYR A 161 -14.06 -9.19 -15.43
CA TYR A 161 -15.17 -9.30 -16.38
C TYR A 161 -15.44 -10.71 -16.92
N ARG A 162 -14.40 -11.58 -16.94
CA ARG A 162 -14.47 -13.03 -17.19
C ARG A 162 -13.99 -13.80 -15.96
N LYS A 163 -14.44 -15.06 -15.81
CA LYS A 163 -13.95 -15.98 -14.77
C LYS A 163 -12.42 -16.16 -14.80
N ALA A 164 -11.82 -16.31 -15.99
CA ALA A 164 -10.36 -16.33 -16.19
C ALA A 164 -9.57 -15.11 -15.64
N CYS A 165 -10.25 -14.00 -15.31
CA CYS A 165 -9.62 -12.82 -14.70
C CYS A 165 -9.62 -12.86 -13.16
N LEU A 166 -10.35 -13.78 -12.53
CA LEU A 166 -10.48 -13.88 -11.07
C LEU A 166 -9.18 -14.35 -10.39
N PRO A 167 -8.92 -13.98 -9.12
CA PRO A 167 -7.72 -14.40 -8.39
C PRO A 167 -7.50 -15.92 -8.35
N THR A 168 -8.60 -16.68 -8.23
CA THR A 168 -8.64 -18.15 -8.25
C THR A 168 -8.17 -18.76 -9.57
N ARG A 169 -8.40 -18.06 -10.70
CA ARG A 169 -7.94 -18.43 -12.04
C ARG A 169 -6.59 -17.78 -12.40
N LYS A 170 -6.06 -16.95 -11.52
CA LYS A 170 -4.75 -16.28 -11.63
C LYS A 170 -3.74 -16.78 -10.59
N GLY A 171 -3.86 -18.04 -10.19
CA GLY A 171 -2.86 -18.77 -9.41
C GLY A 171 -3.12 -18.95 -7.93
N PHE A 172 -4.11 -18.26 -7.33
CA PHE A 172 -4.40 -18.41 -5.91
C PHE A 172 -5.33 -19.61 -5.65
N ASP A 173 -4.96 -20.50 -4.73
CA ASP A 173 -5.79 -21.62 -4.29
C ASP A 173 -7.01 -21.18 -3.48
N SER A 174 -6.95 -20.00 -2.84
CA SER A 174 -8.13 -19.36 -2.25
C SER A 174 -8.10 -17.83 -2.30
N PHE A 175 -9.27 -17.22 -2.46
CA PHE A 175 -9.47 -15.77 -2.40
C PHE A 175 -10.52 -15.40 -1.36
N PHE A 176 -10.34 -14.26 -0.69
CA PHE A 176 -11.43 -13.63 0.07
C PHE A 176 -11.26 -12.10 0.07
N GLY A 177 -12.15 -11.36 -0.57
CA GLY A 177 -11.99 -9.91 -0.68
C GLY A 177 -12.81 -9.27 -1.79
N SER A 178 -12.38 -8.09 -2.23
CA SER A 178 -13.08 -7.26 -3.21
C SER A 178 -12.38 -7.29 -4.57
N LEU A 179 -13.15 -7.38 -5.65
CA LEU A 179 -12.68 -7.41 -7.03
C LEU A 179 -12.39 -6.01 -7.58
N THR A 180 -13.16 -5.01 -7.17
CA THR A 180 -13.07 -3.61 -7.65
C THR A 180 -11.97 -2.79 -6.96
N GLY A 181 -11.86 -1.51 -7.35
CA GLY A 181 -10.86 -0.57 -6.85
C GLY A 181 -11.10 -0.02 -5.44
N SER A 182 -12.33 -0.04 -4.93
CA SER A 182 -12.67 0.48 -3.59
C SER A 182 -14.07 0.08 -3.20
N VAL A 183 -14.30 -0.15 -1.91
CA VAL A 183 -15.62 -0.52 -1.35
C VAL A 183 -15.93 0.30 -0.09
N ASP A 184 -17.18 0.34 0.36
CA ASP A 184 -17.49 0.76 1.73
C ASP A 184 -16.87 -0.21 2.75
N TYR A 185 -16.27 0.31 3.82
CA TYR A 185 -15.55 -0.52 4.80
C TYR A 185 -16.46 -1.42 5.66
N TYR A 186 -17.78 -1.24 5.62
CA TYR A 186 -18.75 -1.99 6.41
C TYR A 186 -19.86 -2.64 5.59
N SER A 187 -20.30 -2.02 4.48
CA SER A 187 -21.32 -2.60 3.60
C SER A 187 -20.76 -3.27 2.35
N TYR A 188 -19.47 -3.10 2.06
CA TYR A 188 -18.78 -3.59 0.85
C TYR A 188 -19.41 -3.13 -0.48
N GLY A 189 -20.24 -2.08 -0.45
CA GLY A 189 -20.77 -1.47 -1.66
C GLY A 189 -19.67 -0.73 -2.45
N SER A 190 -19.58 -0.98 -3.75
CA SER A 190 -18.73 -0.30 -4.71
C SER A 190 -19.59 0.39 -5.77
N CYS A 191 -19.21 1.60 -6.18
CA CYS A 191 -19.95 2.41 -7.15
C CYS A 191 -19.03 2.93 -8.25
N ASP A 192 -19.40 2.70 -9.51
CA ASP A 192 -18.74 3.21 -10.71
C ASP A 192 -19.53 4.41 -11.28
N GLY A 193 -19.64 5.46 -10.46
CA GLY A 193 -20.44 6.65 -10.77
C GLY A 193 -21.88 6.61 -10.22
N PRO A 194 -22.71 7.63 -10.54
CA PRO A 194 -24.05 7.77 -9.98
C PRO A 194 -25.02 6.71 -10.52
N GLY A 195 -25.61 5.92 -9.62
CA GLY A 195 -26.62 4.91 -9.97
C GLY A 195 -26.08 3.57 -10.49
N LEU A 196 -24.75 3.43 -10.59
CA LEU A 196 -24.09 2.17 -10.96
C LEU A 196 -23.32 1.65 -9.75
N CYS A 197 -24.03 0.98 -8.84
CA CYS A 197 -23.50 0.49 -7.57
C CYS A 197 -23.86 -0.98 -7.35
N GLY A 198 -22.99 -1.72 -6.68
CA GLY A 198 -23.20 -3.13 -6.34
C GLY A 198 -22.34 -3.56 -5.16
N TYR A 199 -22.68 -4.71 -4.59
CA TYR A 199 -21.91 -5.38 -3.55
C TYR A 199 -20.63 -5.99 -4.12
N ASP A 200 -19.50 -5.83 -3.42
CA ASP A 200 -18.19 -6.35 -3.83
C ASP A 200 -17.42 -6.93 -2.63
N LEU A 201 -17.83 -8.13 -2.24
CA LEU A 201 -17.08 -9.01 -1.34
C LEU A 201 -17.33 -10.46 -1.75
N HIS A 202 -16.26 -11.23 -1.88
CA HIS A 202 -16.27 -12.59 -2.41
C HIS A 202 -15.52 -13.56 -1.49
N ASP A 203 -15.95 -14.82 -1.49
CA ASP A 203 -15.20 -15.96 -0.97
C ASP A 203 -15.00 -16.94 -2.13
N ASN A 204 -13.75 -17.04 -2.59
CA ASN A 204 -13.38 -17.59 -3.89
C ASN A 204 -14.16 -16.91 -5.04
N GLU A 205 -14.98 -17.66 -5.79
CA GLU A 205 -15.73 -17.15 -6.95
C GLU A 205 -17.17 -16.76 -6.59
N GLY A 206 -17.62 -17.07 -5.37
CA GLY A 206 -18.96 -16.75 -4.88
C GLY A 206 -19.02 -15.40 -4.15
N VAL A 207 -20.19 -14.74 -4.19
CA VAL A 207 -20.44 -13.52 -3.42
C VAL A 207 -20.61 -13.86 -1.94
N ALA A 208 -19.86 -13.17 -1.07
CA ALA A 208 -19.79 -13.43 0.36
C ALA A 208 -20.80 -12.58 1.15
N TRP A 209 -22.08 -12.79 0.92
CA TRP A 209 -23.18 -12.11 1.62
C TRP A 209 -23.13 -12.29 3.16
N GLY A 210 -23.78 -11.39 3.91
CA GLY A 210 -23.96 -11.53 5.37
C GLY A 210 -22.73 -11.13 6.20
N GLN A 211 -21.81 -10.36 5.61
CA GLN A 211 -20.61 -9.84 6.29
C GLN A 211 -20.77 -8.39 6.74
N GLU A 212 -21.94 -7.77 6.49
CA GLU A 212 -22.20 -6.35 6.67
C GLU A 212 -22.03 -5.92 8.13
N GLY A 213 -21.59 -4.68 8.35
CA GLY A 213 -21.31 -4.12 9.67
C GLY A 213 -20.00 -4.60 10.31
N LYS A 214 -19.30 -5.57 9.71
CA LYS A 214 -17.91 -5.91 10.06
C LYS A 214 -16.98 -4.94 9.33
N TYR A 215 -15.94 -4.44 10.00
CA TYR A 215 -14.96 -3.55 9.36
C TYR A 215 -13.99 -4.36 8.48
N SER A 216 -13.86 -4.02 7.19
CA SER A 216 -13.16 -4.84 6.18
C SER A 216 -11.73 -5.23 6.59
N THR A 217 -10.96 -4.31 7.17
CA THR A 217 -9.59 -4.59 7.65
C THR A 217 -9.57 -5.64 8.76
N THR A 218 -10.54 -5.61 9.68
CA THR A 218 -10.69 -6.61 10.75
C THR A 218 -11.12 -7.95 10.17
N LEU A 219 -12.05 -7.96 9.22
CA LEU A 219 -12.52 -9.18 8.56
C LEU A 219 -11.41 -9.87 7.76
N PHE A 220 -10.65 -9.12 6.95
CA PHE A 220 -9.48 -9.61 6.22
C PHE A 220 -8.40 -10.15 7.18
N THR A 221 -8.14 -9.45 8.28
CA THR A 221 -7.22 -9.94 9.33
C THR A 221 -7.69 -11.27 9.93
N GLN A 222 -9.00 -11.44 10.17
CA GLN A 222 -9.56 -12.69 10.68
C GLN A 222 -9.43 -13.83 9.66
N ARG A 223 -9.70 -13.58 8.37
CA ARG A 223 -9.54 -14.59 7.30
C ARG A 223 -8.07 -15.01 7.13
N ALA A 224 -7.14 -14.06 7.12
CA ALA A 224 -5.70 -14.32 7.11
C ALA A 224 -5.25 -15.18 8.31
N ARG A 225 -5.76 -14.87 9.51
CA ARG A 225 -5.49 -15.69 10.71
C ARG A 225 -6.09 -17.09 10.61
N LYS A 226 -7.29 -17.25 10.06
CA LYS A 226 -7.93 -18.56 9.87
C LYS A 226 -7.11 -19.43 8.91
N ILE A 227 -6.59 -18.86 7.82
CA ILE A 227 -5.70 -19.55 6.88
C ILE A 227 -4.44 -20.08 7.61
N LEU A 228 -3.77 -19.23 8.40
CA LEU A 228 -2.60 -19.62 9.20
C LEU A 228 -2.92 -20.62 10.33
N GLU A 229 -4.17 -20.70 10.78
CA GLU A 229 -4.63 -21.67 11.80
C GLU A 229 -5.02 -23.02 11.19
N SER A 230 -5.48 -23.04 9.93
CA SER A 230 -5.89 -24.27 9.22
C SER A 230 -4.79 -24.93 8.38
N HIS A 231 -3.78 -24.18 7.96
CA HIS A 231 -2.65 -24.69 7.19
C HIS A 231 -1.60 -25.28 8.14
N ASP A 232 -0.95 -26.39 7.73
CA ASP A 232 0.18 -26.97 8.48
C ASP A 232 1.50 -26.44 7.91
N PRO A 233 2.32 -25.69 8.69
CA PRO A 233 3.60 -25.20 8.23
C PRO A 233 4.62 -26.31 7.91
N ALA A 234 4.40 -27.56 8.35
CA ALA A 234 5.27 -28.70 8.09
C ALA A 234 4.93 -29.49 6.80
N ASP A 235 3.72 -29.30 6.25
CA ASP A 235 3.25 -29.97 5.02
C ASP A 235 3.87 -29.33 3.78
N ARG A 236 3.59 -28.04 3.54
CA ARG A 236 4.12 -27.27 2.42
C ARG A 236 4.26 -25.77 2.74
N PRO A 237 5.15 -25.03 2.07
CA PRO A 237 5.26 -23.59 2.27
C PRO A 237 3.99 -22.85 1.82
N LEU A 238 3.85 -21.61 2.27
CA LEU A 238 2.63 -20.82 2.10
C LEU A 238 2.96 -19.41 1.63
N PHE A 239 2.23 -18.95 0.61
CA PHE A 239 2.21 -17.57 0.13
C PHE A 239 0.88 -16.92 0.50
N LEU A 240 0.94 -15.86 1.31
CA LEU A 240 -0.22 -15.04 1.65
C LEU A 240 -0.01 -13.61 1.13
N LEU A 241 -0.83 -13.21 0.15
CA LEU A 241 -1.00 -11.82 -0.24
C LEU A 241 -2.15 -11.20 0.57
N LEU A 242 -1.80 -10.46 1.63
CA LEU A 242 -2.74 -9.66 2.41
C LEU A 242 -2.80 -8.25 1.81
N SER A 243 -3.74 -8.05 0.88
CA SER A 243 -3.93 -6.81 0.13
C SER A 243 -5.02 -5.95 0.76
N LEU A 244 -4.66 -5.20 1.81
CA LEU A 244 -5.65 -4.41 2.54
C LEU A 244 -6.12 -3.21 1.71
N GLN A 245 -7.44 -3.00 1.69
CA GLN A 245 -8.06 -1.77 1.18
C GLN A 245 -7.71 -0.55 2.06
N ALA A 246 -7.42 -0.77 3.34
CA ALA A 246 -6.88 0.28 4.19
C ALA A 246 -5.56 0.78 3.58
N VAL A 247 -5.35 2.09 3.43
CA VAL A 247 -6.10 3.25 3.99
C VAL A 247 -6.80 4.12 2.92
N HIS A 248 -7.22 3.51 1.81
CA HIS A 248 -7.99 4.16 0.75
C HIS A 248 -9.32 4.76 1.25
N THR A 249 -9.91 5.67 0.47
CA THR A 249 -11.29 6.13 0.69
C THR A 249 -12.30 4.98 0.53
N PRO A 250 -13.48 5.07 1.19
CA PRO A 250 -13.97 6.18 2.05
C PRO A 250 -13.38 6.18 3.47
N LEU A 251 -13.24 7.37 4.09
CA LEU A 251 -12.59 7.51 5.41
C LEU A 251 -13.51 7.10 6.57
N GLN A 252 -13.48 5.81 6.92
CA GLN A 252 -14.43 5.15 7.82
C GLN A 252 -13.79 4.34 8.99
N PRO A 253 -12.81 4.87 9.75
CA PRO A 253 -12.24 4.14 10.88
C PRO A 253 -13.27 3.80 11.97
N PRO A 254 -13.14 2.67 12.68
CA PRO A 254 -13.91 2.41 13.89
C PRO A 254 -13.64 3.50 14.94
N LYS A 255 -14.70 3.96 15.63
CA LYS A 255 -14.66 5.16 16.50
C LYS A 255 -13.58 5.12 17.59
N SER A 256 -13.26 3.94 18.13
CA SER A 256 -12.22 3.74 19.14
C SER A 256 -10.83 4.20 18.67
N TYR A 257 -10.51 4.01 17.39
CA TYR A 257 -9.22 4.39 16.80
C TYR A 257 -9.06 5.89 16.57
N ILE A 258 -10.14 6.68 16.65
CA ILE A 258 -10.10 8.14 16.49
C ILE A 258 -9.57 8.84 17.75
N TYR A 259 -9.80 8.26 18.94
CA TYR A 259 -9.48 8.89 20.23
C TYR A 259 -7.99 9.21 20.44
N PRO A 260 -7.02 8.35 20.06
CA PRO A 260 -5.58 8.67 20.09
C PRO A 260 -5.19 9.89 19.24
N TYR A 261 -6.02 10.27 18.26
CA TYR A 261 -5.79 11.37 17.32
C TYR A 261 -6.72 12.56 17.56
N ARG A 262 -7.40 12.65 18.72
CA ARG A 262 -8.37 13.71 19.03
C ARG A 262 -7.84 15.14 18.88
N ASP A 263 -6.53 15.34 19.06
CA ASP A 263 -5.84 16.64 18.99
C ASP A 263 -5.41 17.01 17.55
N MET A 264 -5.49 16.06 16.60
CA MET A 264 -5.20 16.25 15.19
C MET A 264 -6.36 17.00 14.51
N ALA A 265 -6.18 18.30 14.25
CA ALA A 265 -7.32 19.20 14.02
C ALA A 265 -8.04 18.95 12.67
N ASN A 266 -7.34 18.58 11.61
CA ASN A 266 -7.94 18.20 10.33
C ASN A 266 -8.67 16.83 10.44
N ILE A 267 -9.96 16.81 10.09
CA ILE A 267 -10.84 15.64 10.25
C ILE A 267 -10.46 14.48 9.31
N ASN A 268 -10.07 14.78 8.06
CA ASN A 268 -9.66 13.74 7.10
C ASN A 268 -8.34 13.10 7.56
N ARG A 269 -7.35 13.92 7.91
CA ARG A 269 -6.06 13.46 8.45
C ARG A 269 -6.23 12.64 9.72
N ARG A 270 -7.13 13.05 10.63
CA ARG A 270 -7.49 12.31 11.85
C ARG A 270 -8.11 10.94 11.55
N LYS A 271 -9.06 10.88 10.62
CA LYS A 271 -9.69 9.62 10.23
C LYS A 271 -8.69 8.69 9.54
N PHE A 272 -7.90 9.21 8.61
CA PHE A 272 -6.84 8.48 7.92
C PHE A 272 -5.83 7.89 8.92
N ALA A 273 -5.32 8.68 9.86
CA ALA A 273 -4.41 8.22 10.91
C ALA A 273 -5.02 7.11 11.79
N ALA A 274 -6.31 7.21 12.11
CA ALA A 274 -7.04 6.15 12.80
C ALA A 274 -7.11 4.85 11.97
N MET A 275 -7.32 4.94 10.65
CA MET A 275 -7.30 3.79 9.74
C MET A 275 -5.89 3.18 9.65
N VAL A 276 -4.83 3.99 9.60
CA VAL A 276 -3.43 3.49 9.64
C VAL A 276 -3.17 2.68 10.92
N SER A 277 -3.69 3.11 12.08
CA SER A 277 -3.58 2.30 13.31
C SER A 277 -4.39 1.00 13.27
N THR A 278 -5.45 0.88 12.46
CA THR A 278 -6.11 -0.42 12.21
C THR A 278 -5.23 -1.35 11.38
N VAL A 279 -4.39 -0.81 10.49
CA VAL A 279 -3.37 -1.58 9.74
C VAL A 279 -2.26 -2.06 10.68
N ASP A 280 -1.78 -1.22 11.60
CA ASP A 280 -0.79 -1.64 12.60
C ASP A 280 -1.30 -2.82 13.44
N GLU A 281 -2.55 -2.75 13.91
CA GLU A 281 -3.18 -3.85 14.63
C GLU A 281 -3.40 -5.10 13.74
N ALA A 282 -3.77 -4.93 12.47
CA ALA A 282 -3.87 -6.04 11.52
C ALA A 282 -2.54 -6.80 11.41
N VAL A 283 -1.44 -6.08 11.18
CA VAL A 283 -0.09 -6.66 11.09
C VAL A 283 0.36 -7.26 12.43
N ARG A 284 0.00 -6.66 13.58
CA ARG A 284 0.24 -7.24 14.91
C ARG A 284 -0.46 -8.58 15.08
N ASN A 285 -1.71 -8.68 14.63
CA ASN A 285 -2.53 -9.87 14.77
C ASN A 285 -2.06 -11.00 13.82
N VAL A 286 -1.61 -10.66 12.60
CA VAL A 286 -0.99 -11.62 11.67
C VAL A 286 0.37 -12.10 12.19
N THR A 287 1.25 -11.20 12.61
CA THR A 287 2.58 -11.58 13.16
C THR A 287 2.48 -12.36 14.47
N TYR A 288 1.45 -12.12 15.28
CA TYR A 288 1.11 -12.96 16.42
C TYR A 288 0.68 -14.37 15.98
N ALA A 289 -0.18 -14.50 14.96
CA ALA A 289 -0.60 -15.81 14.44
C ALA A 289 0.58 -16.61 13.86
N LEU A 290 1.45 -15.97 13.07
CA LEU A 290 2.69 -16.60 12.57
C LEU A 290 3.57 -17.16 13.71
N ARG A 291 3.60 -16.49 14.87
CA ARG A 291 4.33 -16.96 16.06
C ARG A 291 3.58 -18.07 16.80
N LYS A 292 2.26 -17.95 16.96
CA LYS A 292 1.39 -18.94 17.62
C LYS A 292 1.43 -20.29 16.91
N PHE A 293 1.40 -20.28 15.58
CA PHE A 293 1.32 -21.49 14.74
C PHE A 293 2.65 -21.87 14.07
N GLY A 294 3.80 -21.47 14.62
CA GLY A 294 5.13 -21.96 14.20
C GLY A 294 5.81 -21.28 13.00
N TYR A 295 5.04 -20.76 12.01
CA TYR A 295 5.54 -20.14 10.77
C TYR A 295 6.69 -19.13 10.93
N TYR A 296 6.66 -18.30 11.99
CA TYR A 296 7.42 -17.06 12.07
C TYR A 296 8.94 -17.23 11.90
N ARG A 297 9.52 -18.36 12.36
CA ARG A 297 10.97 -18.63 12.23
C ARG A 297 11.42 -18.79 10.78
N ASN A 298 10.55 -19.29 9.91
CA ASN A 298 10.82 -19.53 8.49
C ASN A 298 9.92 -18.65 7.59
N SER A 299 9.61 -17.42 8.03
CA SER A 299 8.75 -16.49 7.28
C SER A 299 9.55 -15.30 6.73
N VAL A 300 9.33 -14.93 5.47
CA VAL A 300 9.68 -13.63 4.91
C VAL A 300 8.44 -12.74 4.90
N ILE A 301 8.46 -11.68 5.71
CA ILE A 301 7.34 -10.73 5.81
C ILE A 301 7.74 -9.45 5.09
N ILE A 302 6.97 -9.09 4.06
CA ILE A 302 7.18 -7.88 3.25
C ILE A 302 6.01 -6.95 3.50
N TYR A 303 6.31 -5.67 3.70
CA TYR A 303 5.31 -4.61 3.81
C TYR A 303 5.57 -3.58 2.72
N SER A 304 4.52 -3.19 1.98
CA SER A 304 4.58 -2.18 0.93
C SER A 304 3.27 -1.40 0.86
N THR A 305 3.32 -0.11 0.56
CA THR A 305 2.18 0.59 -0.07
C THR A 305 2.05 0.18 -1.54
N ASP A 306 0.89 0.36 -2.17
CA ASP A 306 0.73 0.24 -3.62
C ASP A 306 0.99 1.55 -4.37
N ASN A 307 0.73 2.71 -3.79
CA ASN A 307 1.11 4.02 -4.33
C ASN A 307 1.32 5.06 -3.22
N GLY A 308 1.86 6.23 -3.59
CA GLY A 308 1.90 7.38 -2.67
C GLY A 308 0.51 7.86 -2.26
N ALA A 309 0.41 8.60 -1.16
CA ALA A 309 -0.87 9.05 -0.60
C ALA A 309 -1.61 10.04 -1.51
N GLN A 310 -2.93 10.12 -1.29
CA GLN A 310 -3.79 11.23 -1.68
C GLN A 310 -3.97 12.21 -0.50
N PRO A 311 -3.33 13.41 -0.50
CA PRO A 311 -3.44 14.34 0.62
C PRO A 311 -4.85 14.90 0.83
N PHE A 312 -5.67 15.03 -0.22
CA PHE A 312 -7.04 15.56 -0.07
C PHE A 312 -7.95 14.61 0.73
N THR A 313 -7.60 13.32 0.80
CA THR A 313 -8.26 12.30 1.61
C THR A 313 -7.48 11.99 2.90
N GLY A 314 -6.57 12.88 3.31
CA GLY A 314 -5.91 12.83 4.62
C GLY A 314 -4.58 12.07 4.67
N GLY A 315 -4.08 11.50 3.58
CA GLY A 315 -2.72 10.96 3.53
C GLY A 315 -1.64 12.05 3.46
N SER A 316 -0.36 11.68 3.48
CA SER A 316 0.75 12.64 3.37
C SER A 316 2.02 12.01 2.82
N ASN A 317 2.64 12.68 1.85
CA ASN A 317 3.93 12.27 1.27
C ASN A 317 5.10 13.16 1.69
N TRP A 318 4.85 14.17 2.53
CA TRP A 318 5.85 15.16 2.93
C TRP A 318 7.12 14.50 3.51
N PRO A 319 8.34 14.94 3.16
CA PRO A 319 8.68 16.10 2.32
C PRO A 319 8.76 15.83 0.81
N LEU A 320 8.31 14.67 0.32
CA LEU A 320 8.28 14.37 -1.12
C LEU A 320 7.25 15.25 -1.85
N ARG A 321 7.52 15.48 -3.14
CA ARG A 321 6.70 16.28 -4.04
C ARG A 321 5.51 15.49 -4.59
N GLY A 322 4.35 16.12 -4.77
CA GLY A 322 3.20 15.48 -5.42
C GLY A 322 2.48 14.43 -4.59
N ARG A 323 1.72 13.57 -5.27
CA ARG A 323 0.70 12.68 -4.67
C ARG A 323 0.31 11.50 -5.58
N LYS A 324 -0.61 10.64 -5.10
CA LYS A 324 -1.34 9.66 -5.91
C LYS A 324 -1.76 10.24 -7.26
N GLY A 325 -1.51 9.48 -8.34
CA GLY A 325 -1.79 9.87 -9.71
C GLY A 325 -0.79 10.85 -10.33
N THR A 326 0.39 11.05 -9.73
CA THR A 326 1.41 11.99 -10.25
C THR A 326 2.79 11.32 -10.30
N TYR A 327 3.66 11.75 -11.22
CA TYR A 327 4.94 11.08 -11.50
C TYR A 327 6.10 11.60 -10.64
N TRP A 328 5.81 12.57 -9.77
CA TRP A 328 6.69 13.07 -8.71
C TRP A 328 7.00 11.98 -7.66
N GLU A 329 8.06 12.17 -6.87
CA GLU A 329 8.50 11.20 -5.85
C GLU A 329 7.38 10.82 -4.87
N GLY A 330 6.54 11.76 -4.46
CA GLY A 330 5.41 11.52 -3.56
C GLY A 330 4.23 10.77 -4.18
N GLY A 331 4.26 10.48 -5.49
CA GLY A 331 3.34 9.53 -6.12
C GLY A 331 3.90 8.09 -6.15
N MET A 332 5.21 7.93 -6.29
CA MET A 332 5.83 6.64 -6.67
C MET A 332 6.85 6.06 -5.68
N ARG A 333 7.45 6.86 -4.79
CA ARG A 333 8.42 6.39 -3.80
C ARG A 333 7.67 5.83 -2.59
N GLY A 334 7.55 4.51 -2.53
CA GLY A 334 6.68 3.82 -1.59
C GLY A 334 7.29 3.64 -0.20
N VAL A 335 6.43 3.59 0.82
CA VAL A 335 6.80 3.01 2.13
C VAL A 335 6.94 1.51 1.97
N ALA A 336 8.13 0.97 2.29
CA ALA A 336 8.33 -0.48 2.36
C ALA A 336 9.43 -0.92 3.34
N PHE A 337 9.27 -2.13 3.86
CA PHE A 337 10.30 -2.83 4.64
C PHE A 337 10.17 -4.35 4.50
N VAL A 338 11.27 -5.05 4.76
CA VAL A 338 11.30 -6.52 4.88
C VAL A 338 11.68 -6.91 6.29
N HIS A 339 10.94 -7.83 6.89
CA HIS A 339 11.20 -8.41 8.20
C HIS A 339 11.22 -9.93 8.10
N SER A 340 12.33 -10.56 8.48
CA SER A 340 12.44 -12.01 8.51
C SER A 340 13.56 -12.48 9.45
N PRO A 341 13.38 -13.60 10.17
CA PRO A 341 14.48 -14.32 10.81
C PRO A 341 15.50 -14.95 9.86
N LEU A 342 15.29 -14.86 8.53
CA LEU A 342 16.20 -15.35 7.49
C LEU A 342 17.11 -14.25 6.90
N LEU A 343 16.89 -12.98 7.24
CA LEU A 343 17.76 -11.87 6.83
C LEU A 343 19.16 -12.04 7.44
N ARG A 344 20.20 -12.04 6.59
CA ARG A 344 21.61 -12.15 7.01
C ARG A 344 22.13 -10.87 7.70
N ARG A 345 21.69 -9.69 7.25
CA ARG A 345 21.97 -8.38 7.87
C ARG A 345 20.66 -7.65 8.17
N ARG A 346 20.40 -7.45 9.47
CA ARG A 346 19.18 -6.82 10.00
C ARG A 346 19.45 -5.46 10.62
N ARG A 347 18.38 -4.78 11.07
CA ARG A 347 18.42 -3.50 11.78
C ARG A 347 19.11 -2.40 10.97
N ARG A 348 18.76 -2.31 9.67
CA ARG A 348 19.44 -1.43 8.71
C ARG A 348 18.48 -0.72 7.77
N VAL A 349 18.97 0.38 7.20
CA VAL A 349 18.28 1.18 6.18
C VAL A 349 18.94 0.93 4.83
N SER A 350 18.18 0.44 3.85
CA SER A 350 18.65 0.25 2.47
C SER A 350 18.33 1.47 1.62
N LYS A 351 19.35 1.96 0.90
CA LYS A 351 19.23 2.97 -0.16
C LYS A 351 19.50 2.40 -1.55
N ALA A 352 19.61 1.07 -1.67
CA ALA A 352 19.72 0.40 -2.96
C ALA A 352 18.44 0.62 -3.78
N LEU A 353 18.57 0.78 -5.10
CA LEU A 353 17.43 1.06 -5.98
C LEU A 353 16.59 -0.21 -6.19
N LEU A 354 15.34 -0.20 -5.74
CA LEU A 354 14.39 -1.31 -5.87
C LEU A 354 13.07 -0.83 -6.49
N HIS A 355 12.35 -1.72 -7.16
CA HIS A 355 11.04 -1.47 -7.76
C HIS A 355 10.06 -2.62 -7.46
N ILE A 356 8.75 -2.37 -7.49
CA ILE A 356 7.72 -3.37 -7.18
C ILE A 356 7.75 -4.61 -8.11
N THR A 357 8.29 -4.50 -9.32
CA THR A 357 8.52 -5.64 -10.23
C THR A 357 9.58 -6.61 -9.74
N ASP A 358 10.53 -6.16 -8.91
CA ASP A 358 11.61 -7.00 -8.39
C ASP A 358 11.08 -8.12 -7.49
N TRP A 359 9.90 -7.94 -6.89
CA TRP A 359 9.28 -8.96 -6.06
C TRP A 359 8.94 -10.25 -6.81
N PHE A 360 8.58 -10.19 -8.10
CA PHE A 360 8.28 -11.42 -8.85
C PHE A 360 9.48 -12.38 -8.91
N PRO A 361 10.64 -12.02 -9.52
CA PRO A 361 11.80 -12.91 -9.57
C PRO A 361 12.40 -13.17 -8.19
N THR A 362 12.38 -12.18 -7.28
CA THR A 362 12.88 -12.36 -5.90
C THR A 362 12.12 -13.45 -5.15
N LEU A 363 10.79 -13.46 -5.25
CA LEU A 363 9.95 -14.40 -4.51
C LEU A 363 9.90 -15.78 -5.18
N VAL A 364 9.92 -15.84 -6.52
CA VAL A 364 10.09 -17.11 -7.25
C VAL A 364 11.45 -17.74 -6.95
N GLY A 365 12.53 -16.95 -6.91
CA GLY A 365 13.86 -17.41 -6.54
C GLY A 365 13.95 -17.92 -5.09
N LEU A 366 13.33 -17.21 -4.14
CA LEU A 366 13.23 -17.65 -2.73
C LEU A 366 12.43 -18.95 -2.57
N ALA A 367 11.44 -19.18 -3.43
CA ALA A 367 10.70 -20.43 -3.50
C ALA A 367 11.46 -21.57 -4.19
N GLY A 368 12.67 -21.35 -4.70
CA GLY A 368 13.40 -22.33 -5.52
C GLY A 368 12.78 -22.55 -6.92
N GLY A 369 11.87 -21.67 -7.35
CA GLY A 369 11.23 -21.73 -8.65
C GLY A 369 12.13 -21.24 -9.79
N ASN A 370 11.91 -21.76 -11.00
CA ASN A 370 12.74 -21.44 -12.17
C ASN A 370 12.26 -20.16 -12.88
N ILE A 371 12.90 -19.03 -12.56
CA ILE A 371 12.63 -17.70 -13.14
C ILE A 371 12.72 -17.71 -14.68
N SER A 372 13.62 -18.51 -15.28
CA SER A 372 13.84 -18.58 -16.74
C SER A 372 12.62 -19.04 -17.54
N GLN A 373 11.63 -19.65 -16.88
CA GLN A 373 10.34 -19.97 -17.51
C GLN A 373 9.50 -18.72 -17.80
N SER A 374 9.66 -17.65 -17.02
CA SER A 374 8.94 -16.37 -17.18
C SER A 374 9.75 -15.42 -18.08
N ARG A 375 9.47 -15.43 -19.38
CA ARG A 375 10.23 -14.62 -20.37
C ARG A 375 9.83 -13.15 -20.33
N GLY A 376 10.81 -12.24 -20.34
CA GLY A 376 10.58 -10.79 -20.47
C GLY A 376 10.08 -10.10 -19.20
N LEU A 377 10.61 -10.50 -18.04
CA LEU A 377 10.43 -9.75 -16.79
C LEU A 377 11.25 -8.45 -16.82
N ASP A 378 10.70 -7.40 -16.21
CA ASP A 378 11.41 -6.13 -15.95
C ASP A 378 11.96 -6.04 -14.52
N GLY A 379 11.63 -7.02 -13.67
CA GLY A 379 12.15 -7.19 -12.32
C GLY A 379 13.50 -7.92 -12.26
N PHE A 380 14.23 -7.72 -11.17
CA PHE A 380 15.45 -8.46 -10.83
C PHE A 380 15.31 -9.17 -9.48
N ASP A 381 16.02 -10.28 -9.25
CA ASP A 381 16.17 -10.82 -7.90
C ASP A 381 17.01 -9.85 -7.05
N VAL A 382 16.38 -9.27 -6.03
CA VAL A 382 16.99 -8.33 -5.08
C VAL A 382 17.13 -8.92 -3.67
N TRP A 383 16.90 -10.23 -3.46
CA TRP A 383 17.11 -10.85 -2.16
C TRP A 383 18.55 -10.67 -1.63
N PRO A 384 19.63 -10.82 -2.44
CA PRO A 384 20.99 -10.55 -1.97
C PRO A 384 21.19 -9.08 -1.56
N THR A 385 20.58 -8.14 -2.30
CA THR A 385 20.59 -6.70 -2.01
C THR A 385 19.89 -6.37 -0.68
N ILE A 386 18.74 -7.01 -0.41
CA ILE A 386 17.97 -6.83 0.83
C ILE A 386 18.67 -7.53 2.01
N SER A 387 18.90 -8.84 1.89
CA SER A 387 19.35 -9.72 2.98
C SER A 387 20.82 -9.52 3.35
N GLU A 388 21.70 -9.30 2.37
CA GLU A 388 23.14 -9.16 2.60
C GLU A 388 23.62 -7.70 2.51
N GLY A 389 22.83 -6.80 1.93
CA GLY A 389 23.29 -5.44 1.63
C GLY A 389 24.34 -5.40 0.51
N LYS A 390 24.26 -6.34 -0.44
CA LYS A 390 24.95 -6.21 -1.74
C LYS A 390 24.38 -5.02 -2.52
N GLU A 391 25.07 -4.63 -3.59
CA GLU A 391 24.56 -3.61 -4.53
C GLU A 391 23.28 -4.10 -5.22
N SER A 392 22.49 -3.17 -5.79
CA SER A 392 21.31 -3.56 -6.55
C SER A 392 21.72 -3.99 -7.96
N PRO A 393 21.18 -5.11 -8.51
CA PRO A 393 21.27 -5.36 -9.94
C PRO A 393 20.52 -4.29 -10.75
N ARG A 394 19.52 -3.63 -10.16
CA ARG A 394 18.73 -2.58 -10.80
C ARG A 394 19.49 -1.25 -10.83
N GLN A 395 19.77 -0.77 -12.05
CA GLN A 395 20.34 0.55 -12.33
C GLN A 395 19.33 1.54 -12.94
N GLU A 396 18.22 1.04 -13.46
CA GLU A 396 17.20 1.82 -14.20
C GLU A 396 15.79 1.41 -13.77
N ILE A 397 14.85 2.37 -13.82
CA ILE A 397 13.41 2.17 -13.66
C ILE A 397 12.72 3.00 -14.73
N LEU A 398 12.01 2.35 -15.65
CA LEU A 398 10.91 3.03 -16.33
C LEU A 398 9.78 3.20 -15.31
N HIS A 399 9.32 4.43 -15.09
CA HIS A 399 8.15 4.63 -14.24
C HIS A 399 6.89 4.27 -15.03
N ASN A 400 6.53 5.05 -16.05
CA ASN A 400 5.47 4.72 -16.99
C ASN A 400 5.58 5.59 -18.25
N ILE A 401 4.83 5.24 -19.31
CA ILE A 401 4.63 6.01 -20.53
C ILE A 401 3.13 6.00 -20.83
N ASP A 402 2.43 7.11 -20.59
CA ASP A 402 1.00 7.25 -20.87
C ASP A 402 0.75 8.26 -22.02
N PRO A 403 0.47 7.79 -23.24
CA PRO A 403 0.13 8.64 -24.38
C PRO A 403 -1.34 9.11 -24.37
N LEU A 404 -2.17 8.64 -23.44
CA LEU A 404 -3.58 9.03 -23.31
C LEU A 404 -3.82 10.03 -22.17
N HIS A 405 -2.81 10.35 -21.35
CA HIS A 405 -2.93 11.37 -20.32
C HIS A 405 -3.18 12.76 -20.92
N THR A 406 -4.39 13.28 -20.70
CA THR A 406 -4.73 14.67 -21.00
C THR A 406 -4.69 15.50 -19.70
N PRO A 407 -3.95 16.62 -19.64
CA PRO A 407 -4.00 17.51 -18.48
C PRO A 407 -5.45 18.03 -18.30
N PRO A 408 -5.89 18.30 -17.05
CA PRO A 408 -7.19 18.91 -16.82
C PRO A 408 -7.31 20.24 -17.56
N SER A 409 -8.34 20.40 -18.39
CA SER A 409 -8.66 21.70 -18.99
C SER A 409 -8.86 22.75 -17.90
N GLU A 410 -8.42 24.00 -18.12
CA GLU A 410 -8.52 25.05 -17.11
C GLU A 410 -9.94 25.14 -16.52
N PRO A 411 -10.09 25.15 -15.18
CA PRO A 411 -11.40 25.13 -14.55
C PRO A 411 -12.10 26.48 -14.74
N SER A 412 -13.03 26.53 -15.69
CA SER A 412 -14.06 27.55 -15.73
C SER A 412 -14.91 27.44 -14.47
N SER A 413 -14.59 28.25 -13.46
CA SER A 413 -15.27 28.37 -12.16
C SER A 413 -15.52 27.07 -11.39
N TRP A 414 -14.66 26.80 -10.41
CA TRP A 414 -14.86 25.94 -9.22
C TRP A 414 -16.20 25.20 -9.12
N ASP A 415 -16.31 24.03 -9.76
CA ASP A 415 -17.36 23.07 -9.46
C ASP A 415 -16.72 21.81 -8.88
N ALA A 416 -16.87 21.62 -7.57
CA ALA A 416 -16.33 20.47 -6.83
C ALA A 416 -17.29 19.28 -6.96
N SER A 417 -17.43 18.76 -8.18
CA SER A 417 -18.51 17.83 -8.57
C SER A 417 -18.07 16.64 -9.44
N THR A 418 -16.77 16.40 -9.61
CA THR A 418 -16.23 15.16 -10.19
C THR A 418 -15.29 14.47 -9.20
N ASP A 419 -15.86 13.90 -8.12
CA ASP A 419 -15.29 12.82 -7.29
C ASP A 419 -16.30 12.44 -6.17
N GLY A 420 -17.10 11.39 -6.40
CA GLY A 420 -17.95 10.75 -5.38
C GLY A 420 -19.30 11.46 -5.02
N PRO A 421 -20.38 10.71 -4.77
CA PRO A 421 -21.72 11.29 -4.57
C PRO A 421 -21.92 11.89 -3.16
N SER A 422 -22.04 13.23 -3.08
CA SER A 422 -22.62 13.88 -1.90
C SER A 422 -24.14 13.78 -1.91
N VAL A 423 -24.69 12.98 -1.00
CA VAL A 423 -26.14 12.90 -0.74
C VAL A 423 -26.69 14.28 -0.35
N LYS A 424 -27.44 14.91 -1.27
CA LYS A 424 -28.24 16.10 -0.97
C LYS A 424 -29.65 15.66 -0.57
N ALA A 425 -30.00 15.87 0.70
CA ALA A 425 -31.35 15.63 1.20
C ALA A 425 -32.39 16.44 0.40
N PRO A 426 -33.59 15.88 0.12
CA PRO A 426 -34.61 16.55 -0.68
C PRO A 426 -35.11 17.81 0.04
N LYS A 427 -35.19 18.92 -0.69
CA LYS A 427 -35.82 20.17 -0.23
C LYS A 427 -37.16 20.34 -0.90
N ASP A 428 -38.22 20.02 -0.16
CA ASP A 428 -39.59 20.34 -0.57
C ASP A 428 -39.76 21.85 -0.73
N LYS A 429 -40.19 22.25 -1.93
CA LYS A 429 -40.57 23.63 -2.23
C LYS A 429 -42.01 23.87 -1.80
N LYS A 430 -42.24 24.31 -0.56
CA LYS A 430 -43.46 25.08 -0.22
C LYS A 430 -43.13 26.57 -0.22
N ALA A 431 -43.79 27.31 -1.10
CA ALA A 431 -43.63 28.75 -1.24
C ALA A 431 -44.22 29.48 -0.04
N LEU A 432 -43.51 30.48 0.49
CA LEU A 432 -44.08 31.45 1.41
C LEU A 432 -43.72 32.88 0.97
N LYS A 433 -44.74 33.74 0.93
CA LYS A 433 -44.67 35.10 0.39
C LYS A 433 -43.74 35.99 1.24
N LYS A 434 -43.02 36.91 0.58
CA LYS A 434 -42.30 38.00 1.25
C LYS A 434 -43.29 39.00 1.84
N THR A 435 -43.13 39.35 3.12
CA THR A 435 -43.69 40.58 3.70
C THR A 435 -42.60 41.33 4.45
N LYS A 436 -42.40 42.62 4.12
CA LYS A 436 -41.42 43.50 4.77
C LYS A 436 -41.91 43.91 6.17
N LYS A 437 -41.02 44.01 7.16
CA LYS A 437 -41.11 45.05 8.22
C LYS A 437 -39.74 45.36 8.86
N LYS A 438 -39.66 46.52 9.52
CA LYS A 438 -38.44 47.29 9.81
C LYS A 438 -37.68 46.83 11.06
N LYS A 439 -36.39 47.20 11.11
CA LYS A 439 -35.55 47.34 12.33
C LYS A 439 -36.31 48.06 13.46
N ILE A 440 -36.25 47.53 14.68
CA ILE A 440 -36.13 48.31 15.93
C ILE A 440 -35.07 47.63 16.82
N LEU A 441 -34.36 48.44 17.61
CA LEU A 441 -33.16 48.12 18.40
C LEU A 441 -33.51 47.99 19.90
N ARG A 442 -32.96 47.00 20.63
CA ARG A 442 -32.41 47.18 22.01
C ARG A 442 -31.81 45.91 22.63
N GLN A 443 -30.51 46.02 22.95
CA GLN A 443 -29.80 45.67 24.20
C GLN A 443 -29.89 44.26 24.85
N GLN A 444 -28.73 43.81 25.38
CA GLN A 444 -28.52 42.56 26.13
C GLN A 444 -28.97 42.70 27.61
N PRO A 445 -29.01 41.62 28.41
CA PRO A 445 -27.77 41.21 29.12
C PRO A 445 -27.53 39.69 29.22
N LYS A 446 -26.30 39.33 29.64
CA LYS A 446 -25.87 37.97 30.02
C LYS A 446 -26.01 37.76 31.53
N GLN A 447 -26.37 36.56 31.99
CA GLN A 447 -25.76 35.78 33.11
C GLN A 447 -26.59 34.50 33.37
N LYS A 448 -26.00 33.30 33.39
CA LYS A 448 -25.49 32.58 34.57
C LYS A 448 -26.47 32.45 35.74
N SER A 449 -27.04 31.26 35.95
CA SER A 449 -26.68 30.35 37.05
C SER A 449 -27.68 29.17 37.13
N ALA A 450 -27.29 28.09 37.82
CA ALA A 450 -28.15 26.94 38.09
C ALA A 450 -28.53 26.91 39.58
N PHE A 451 -29.65 26.27 39.98
CA PHE A 451 -29.70 25.53 41.25
C PHE A 451 -30.85 24.50 41.37
N LYS A 452 -30.45 23.28 41.74
CA LYS A 452 -31.10 22.21 42.55
C LYS A 452 -32.62 22.17 42.86
N LEU A 453 -33.21 21.02 42.46
CA LEU A 453 -33.71 19.92 43.32
C LEU A 453 -35.00 20.08 44.20
N LYS A 454 -36.07 19.31 43.89
CA LYS A 454 -36.58 18.18 44.74
C LYS A 454 -37.89 17.50 44.25
N ASN A 455 -37.81 16.16 44.13
CA ASN A 455 -38.79 15.10 44.50
C ASN A 455 -40.32 15.16 44.27
N ARG A 456 -40.81 14.09 43.57
CA ARG A 456 -42.00 13.23 43.85
C ARG A 456 -43.40 13.90 43.94
N ARG A 457 -44.39 13.51 43.11
CA ARG A 457 -45.17 12.25 43.25
C ARG A 457 -46.11 11.96 42.03
N LYS A 458 -46.36 10.66 41.82
CA LYS A 458 -47.48 9.95 41.13
C LYS A 458 -47.90 10.34 39.69
N MET A 459 -47.98 9.30 38.85
CA MET A 459 -48.76 9.23 37.60
C MET A 459 -49.98 8.33 37.83
N ASP A 460 -51.05 8.59 37.10
CA ASP A 460 -52.10 7.65 36.66
C ASP A 460 -52.10 7.76 35.12
N SER A 461 -51.98 6.67 34.32
CA SER A 461 -52.97 5.62 34.03
C SER A 461 -54.25 6.20 33.38
N TYR A 462 -54.75 5.76 32.21
CA TYR A 462 -54.65 4.46 31.53
C TYR A 462 -54.50 4.55 29.99
N ALA A 463 -53.99 3.47 29.39
CA ALA A 463 -54.20 3.09 27.99
C ALA A 463 -54.59 1.60 27.91
N THR A 464 -55.40 1.22 26.92
CA THR A 464 -56.06 -0.11 26.80
C THR A 464 -55.42 -1.05 25.76
N LYS A 465 -55.88 -2.32 25.74
CA LYS A 465 -55.49 -3.47 24.86
C LYS A 465 -54.24 -4.24 25.36
N PRO A 466 -54.14 -5.59 25.16
CA PRO A 466 -54.21 -6.29 23.87
C PRO A 466 -54.95 -7.65 23.82
N LYS A 467 -54.94 -8.29 22.64
CA LYS A 467 -55.41 -9.66 22.36
C LYS A 467 -54.36 -10.41 21.51
N SER A 468 -54.36 -11.75 21.62
CA SER A 468 -53.69 -12.76 20.77
C SER A 468 -52.15 -12.88 20.78
N GLN A 469 -51.54 -14.04 20.50
CA GLN A 469 -51.80 -15.44 20.95
C GLN A 469 -50.65 -16.35 20.44
N LEU A 470 -50.24 -17.37 21.22
CA LEU A 470 -49.49 -18.62 20.92
C LEU A 470 -48.62 -19.01 22.15
N PRO A 471 -48.20 -20.27 22.36
CA PRO A 471 -48.67 -21.58 21.86
C PRO A 471 -49.03 -22.55 23.02
N PRO A 472 -49.32 -23.85 22.79
CA PRO A 472 -49.48 -24.86 23.86
C PRO A 472 -48.44 -26.01 23.84
N GLN A 473 -48.03 -26.43 25.05
CA GLN A 473 -47.50 -27.72 25.57
C GLN A 473 -47.00 -27.38 27.00
N PRO A 474 -47.26 -28.16 28.09
CA PRO A 474 -46.79 -29.56 28.25
C PRO A 474 -47.59 -30.47 29.26
N LYS A 475 -47.04 -31.66 29.55
CA LYS A 475 -47.27 -32.55 30.73
C LYS A 475 -45.90 -33.20 31.08
N THR A 476 -45.48 -33.55 32.31
CA THR A 476 -46.10 -33.59 33.67
C THR A 476 -45.00 -33.70 34.77
N LEU A 477 -45.16 -32.99 35.91
CA LEU A 477 -44.96 -33.39 37.36
C LEU A 477 -43.70 -34.17 37.86
N PRO A 478 -43.39 -34.23 39.19
CA PRO A 478 -43.58 -33.24 40.29
C PRO A 478 -42.44 -33.11 41.36
N LYS A 479 -42.42 -31.95 42.06
CA LYS A 479 -42.25 -31.70 43.53
C LYS A 479 -41.14 -32.45 44.34
N SER A 480 -40.36 -31.74 45.16
CA SER A 480 -40.80 -31.32 46.52
C SER A 480 -40.17 -30.01 47.04
N LYS A 481 -40.68 -29.47 48.18
CA LYS A 481 -40.43 -28.09 48.68
C LYS A 481 -39.43 -28.01 49.86
N PRO A 482 -38.77 -26.84 50.07
CA PRO A 482 -37.94 -26.54 51.24
C PRO A 482 -38.60 -25.57 52.25
N THR A 483 -38.12 -25.54 53.50
CA THR A 483 -38.37 -24.51 54.55
C THR A 483 -37.41 -24.70 55.76
N PRO A 484 -37.18 -23.70 56.66
CA PRO A 484 -36.87 -22.29 56.40
C PRO A 484 -35.92 -21.58 57.44
N LYS A 485 -35.21 -20.50 57.03
CA LYS A 485 -34.69 -19.37 57.89
C LYS A 485 -33.61 -19.76 58.96
N THR A 486 -32.84 -18.88 59.65
CA THR A 486 -32.90 -17.41 59.88
C THR A 486 -31.52 -16.80 60.26
N LYS A 487 -31.24 -15.55 59.79
CA LYS A 487 -30.53 -14.40 60.42
C LYS A 487 -29.24 -14.49 61.31
N THR A 488 -28.38 -13.48 61.06
CA THR A 488 -27.55 -12.62 61.96
C THR A 488 -26.13 -12.98 62.49
N ARG A 489 -25.16 -12.19 61.99
CA ARG A 489 -24.18 -11.31 62.70
C ARG A 489 -23.09 -11.87 63.65
N ALA A 490 -21.85 -11.53 63.28
CA ALA A 490 -20.77 -10.89 64.09
C ALA A 490 -19.65 -11.72 64.74
N HIS A 491 -18.45 -11.10 64.70
CA HIS A 491 -17.26 -11.21 65.56
C HIS A 491 -16.39 -12.50 65.61
N SER A 492 -15.16 -12.36 65.04
CA SER A 492 -13.88 -12.21 65.79
C SER A 492 -13.30 -13.38 66.62
N GLN A 493 -11.98 -13.61 66.44
CA GLN A 493 -11.04 -14.29 67.35
C GLN A 493 -11.28 -15.81 67.57
N HIS A 494 -10.30 -16.65 67.94
CA HIS A 494 -8.83 -16.64 67.90
C HIS A 494 -8.36 -18.12 68.08
N GLN A 495 -7.12 -18.46 67.67
CA GLN A 495 -6.29 -19.55 68.28
C GLN A 495 -6.79 -21.02 68.07
N THR A 496 -5.97 -22.10 68.12
CA THR A 496 -4.52 -22.27 68.39
C THR A 496 -3.94 -23.60 67.84
N SER A 497 -2.61 -23.62 67.63
CA SER A 497 -1.64 -24.75 67.81
C SER A 497 -1.73 -26.03 66.94
N SER A 498 -0.66 -26.80 66.71
CA SER A 498 0.79 -26.69 67.06
C SER A 498 1.66 -27.35 65.95
N ASN A 499 2.73 -26.67 65.48
CA ASN A 499 4.18 -26.87 65.76
C ASN A 499 4.83 -28.22 65.37
N TYR A 500 5.92 -28.15 64.60
CA TYR A 500 7.29 -28.35 65.10
C TYR A 500 8.36 -27.70 64.17
N GLY A 501 9.35 -26.99 64.75
CA GLY A 501 10.60 -26.51 64.13
C GLY A 501 11.80 -27.37 64.58
N PRO A 502 13.09 -26.92 64.61
CA PRO A 502 13.69 -25.54 64.55
C PRO A 502 14.63 -25.32 63.31
N GLN A 503 15.13 -24.12 62.90
CA GLN A 503 15.81 -22.95 63.52
C GLN A 503 17.30 -23.18 63.91
N LEU A 504 18.27 -22.21 63.86
CA LEU A 504 18.30 -20.77 63.47
C LEU A 504 19.75 -20.32 63.12
N SER A 505 20.00 -19.13 62.50
CA SER A 505 20.23 -17.87 63.26
C SER A 505 20.03 -16.51 62.51
N VAL A 506 20.91 -15.51 62.73
CA VAL A 506 20.60 -14.08 63.03
C VAL A 506 21.76 -13.16 62.54
N SER A 507 21.69 -11.87 62.15
CA SER A 507 20.73 -10.71 62.14
C SER A 507 20.99 -9.81 60.89
N GLY A 508 20.43 -8.60 60.65
CA GLY A 508 19.24 -7.91 61.18
C GLY A 508 19.11 -6.40 60.75
N THR A 509 17.87 -5.94 60.51
CA THR A 509 17.35 -4.51 60.54
C THR A 509 17.96 -3.44 59.60
N SER A 510 17.26 -2.38 59.10
CA SER A 510 15.83 -1.99 58.98
C SER A 510 15.68 -0.82 57.93
N ARG A 511 14.45 -0.32 57.65
CA ARG A 511 14.04 0.72 56.65
C ARG A 511 12.99 1.67 57.32
N PRO A 512 12.40 2.78 56.76
CA PRO A 512 12.50 3.43 55.43
C PRO A 512 12.34 5.01 55.36
N LYS A 513 12.15 5.57 54.13
CA LYS A 513 11.58 6.93 53.77
C LYS A 513 12.43 8.19 54.10
N SER A 514 12.21 9.41 53.56
CA SER A 514 11.79 9.90 52.21
C SER A 514 11.89 11.46 52.10
N GLN A 515 12.34 12.00 50.96
CA GLN A 515 12.33 13.42 50.50
C GLN A 515 13.24 14.48 51.21
N PRO A 516 13.69 15.56 50.50
CA PRO A 516 14.66 16.55 51.04
C PRO A 516 14.22 18.04 51.02
N GLN A 517 14.60 18.85 52.01
CA GLN A 517 14.64 20.33 51.91
C GLN A 517 15.70 21.04 52.81
N THR A 518 16.51 21.91 52.16
CA THR A 518 16.99 23.27 52.58
C THR A 518 17.94 23.57 53.76
N GLN A 519 18.95 24.43 53.44
CA GLN A 519 19.56 25.55 54.23
C GLN A 519 20.56 25.21 55.40
N SER A 520 21.59 26.00 55.76
CA SER A 520 22.12 27.33 55.29
C SER A 520 23.57 27.68 55.75
N HIS A 521 24.26 28.60 55.02
CA HIS A 521 25.25 29.65 55.46
C HIS A 521 26.62 29.32 56.16
N PRO A 522 27.60 30.28 56.32
CA PRO A 522 27.70 31.71 55.89
C PRO A 522 29.03 32.25 55.23
N LYS A 523 28.88 33.30 54.40
CA LYS A 523 29.65 34.58 54.15
C LYS A 523 31.19 34.74 54.40
N THR A 524 31.88 35.45 53.47
CA THR A 524 32.58 36.76 53.75
C THR A 524 33.06 37.60 52.54
N LYS A 525 32.78 38.93 52.61
CA LYS A 525 33.51 40.14 52.10
C LYS A 525 33.73 40.44 50.58
N SER A 526 34.07 41.72 50.31
CA SER A 526 33.83 42.48 49.05
C SER A 526 34.68 43.77 48.91
N ARG A 527 34.97 44.22 47.68
CA ARG A 527 35.27 45.62 47.21
C ARG A 527 35.13 45.65 45.66
N ARG A 528 34.31 46.47 44.97
CA ARG A 528 34.27 47.96 44.73
C ARG A 528 35.47 48.42 43.85
N ILE A 529 35.38 49.17 42.74
CA ILE A 529 34.66 50.45 42.42
C ILE A 529 34.34 50.60 40.89
N ARG A 530 33.43 51.54 40.56
CA ARG A 530 32.93 52.14 39.27
C ARG A 530 34.04 52.81 38.39
N SER A 531 33.85 53.48 37.23
CA SER A 531 32.72 54.24 36.60
C SER A 531 32.99 54.67 35.14
N HIS A 532 31.93 54.91 34.32
CA HIS A 532 31.78 55.85 33.14
C HIS A 532 32.85 55.86 32.00
N ASP A 533 32.62 56.27 30.73
CA ASP A 533 31.49 56.97 30.07
C ASP A 533 31.32 56.66 28.55
N GLN A 534 30.63 57.52 27.78
CA GLN A 534 30.01 57.28 26.45
C GLN A 534 30.85 57.57 25.15
N ASN A 535 30.31 57.06 24.02
CA ASN A 535 30.13 57.69 22.68
C ASN A 535 31.00 57.33 21.43
N ARG A 536 30.25 56.95 20.37
CA ARG A 536 30.39 57.17 18.90
C ARG A 536 31.77 57.07 18.18
N SER A 537 31.83 56.19 17.15
CA SER A 537 32.13 56.57 15.74
C SER A 537 32.01 55.34 14.79
N GLY A 538 32.07 55.59 13.47
CA GLY A 538 31.71 54.65 12.39
C GLY A 538 32.83 53.72 11.85
N PRO A 539 32.61 53.05 10.69
CA PRO A 539 33.31 51.83 10.29
C PRO A 539 34.55 52.06 9.41
N PRO A 540 35.39 51.01 9.24
CA PRO A 540 35.87 50.67 7.90
C PRO A 540 35.97 49.16 7.59
N HIS A 541 35.66 48.82 6.33
CA HIS A 541 36.23 47.68 5.57
C HIS A 541 37.43 48.19 4.74
N PRO A 542 38.22 47.37 4.01
CA PRO A 542 38.43 45.91 4.03
C PRO A 542 39.93 45.50 4.09
N LYS A 543 40.26 44.19 4.12
CA LYS A 543 41.34 43.56 3.27
C LYS A 543 41.50 42.03 3.44
N SER A 544 41.26 41.32 2.33
CA SER A 544 41.95 40.14 1.76
C SER A 544 42.67 39.04 2.59
N LYS A 545 42.35 37.80 2.21
CA LYS A 545 43.20 36.57 2.13
C LYS A 545 43.64 35.86 3.44
N ALA A 546 43.02 34.70 3.69
CA ALA A 546 43.71 33.48 4.13
C ALA A 546 42.99 32.23 3.58
N THR A 547 43.72 31.33 2.91
CA THR A 547 43.16 30.16 2.22
C THR A 547 43.27 28.92 3.11
N LEU A 548 42.15 28.35 3.55
CA LEU A 548 42.10 27.07 4.26
C LEU A 548 41.54 25.97 3.34
N LYS A 549 42.39 25.00 2.98
CA LYS A 549 42.01 23.80 2.22
C LYS A 549 41.41 22.74 3.15
N PRO A 550 40.18 22.23 2.92
CA PRO A 550 39.74 20.98 3.52
C PRO A 550 40.15 19.79 2.63
N HIS A 551 40.93 18.86 3.18
CA HIS A 551 41.31 17.62 2.50
C HIS A 551 40.12 16.63 2.47
N VAL A 552 39.31 16.68 1.41
CA VAL A 552 38.33 15.63 1.11
C VAL A 552 38.96 14.63 0.14
N LYS A 553 39.27 13.40 0.62
CA LYS A 553 39.76 12.31 -0.24
C LYS A 553 38.64 11.83 -1.15
N SER A 554 38.74 12.10 -2.45
CA SER A 554 37.73 11.72 -3.44
C SER A 554 37.79 10.22 -3.78
N LYS A 555 36.72 9.49 -3.44
CA LYS A 555 36.40 8.17 -4.02
C LYS A 555 35.33 8.28 -5.12
N SER A 556 35.41 9.33 -5.96
CA SER A 556 34.41 9.63 -7.01
C SER A 556 34.93 9.43 -8.45
N ARG A 557 36.13 8.87 -8.64
CA ARG A 557 36.72 8.66 -9.99
C ARG A 557 36.41 7.30 -10.63
N GLN A 558 35.86 6.32 -9.92
CA GLN A 558 35.55 5.00 -10.50
C GLN A 558 34.19 4.92 -11.23
N THR A 559 33.19 5.70 -10.82
CA THR A 559 31.84 5.68 -11.42
C THR A 559 31.73 6.38 -12.78
N VAL A 560 32.72 7.19 -13.18
CA VAL A 560 32.74 7.84 -14.51
C VAL A 560 33.44 6.95 -15.57
N SER A 561 34.34 6.06 -15.15
CA SER A 561 35.18 5.26 -16.06
C SER A 561 34.52 4.00 -16.62
N GLN A 562 33.45 3.49 -16.02
CA GLN A 562 32.81 2.24 -16.47
C GLN A 562 31.76 2.42 -17.57
N TYR A 563 31.31 3.65 -17.84
CA TYR A 563 30.26 3.92 -18.84
C TYR A 563 30.79 4.19 -20.26
N GLN A 564 32.09 4.03 -20.52
CA GLN A 564 32.68 4.10 -21.87
C GLN A 564 32.79 2.72 -22.56
N ASN A 565 32.52 1.61 -21.86
CA ASN A 565 32.70 0.25 -22.37
C ASN A 565 31.39 -0.51 -22.68
N MET A 566 30.26 0.19 -22.80
CA MET A 566 29.12 -0.40 -23.53
C MET A 566 29.34 -0.18 -25.02
N SER A 567 29.34 -1.26 -25.80
CA SER A 567 29.57 -1.23 -27.24
C SER A 567 28.52 -0.36 -27.95
N HIS A 568 28.92 0.87 -28.29
CA HIS A 568 28.09 1.79 -29.07
C HIS A 568 27.92 1.25 -30.49
N PRO A 569 26.69 1.10 -31.01
CA PRO A 569 26.48 1.03 -32.44
C PRO A 569 26.91 2.37 -33.07
N THR A 570 27.59 2.32 -34.21
CA THR A 570 28.00 3.50 -34.97
C THR A 570 26.79 4.38 -35.34
N PRO A 571 26.93 5.72 -35.32
CA PRO A 571 25.80 6.62 -35.60
C PRO A 571 25.44 6.62 -37.08
N GLN A 572 24.52 5.73 -37.47
CA GLN A 572 23.86 5.75 -38.79
C GLN A 572 22.35 6.01 -38.63
N SER A 573 21.92 7.14 -39.22
CA SER A 573 20.53 7.53 -39.53
C SER A 573 19.47 7.45 -38.42
N SER A 574 19.04 8.62 -37.95
CA SER A 574 17.82 8.88 -37.16
C SER A 574 17.67 8.06 -35.87
N GLU A 575 18.28 8.54 -34.78
CA GLU A 575 17.80 8.17 -33.45
C GLU A 575 16.31 8.54 -33.30
N PRO A 576 15.47 7.66 -32.72
CA PRO A 576 14.05 7.91 -32.58
C PRO A 576 13.79 9.05 -31.58
N VAL A 577 13.40 10.21 -32.12
CA VAL A 577 13.08 11.41 -31.33
C VAL A 577 11.91 11.16 -30.39
N TRP A 578 12.11 11.44 -29.09
CA TRP A 578 11.06 11.36 -28.08
C TRP A 578 10.05 12.52 -28.22
N ASP A 579 8.76 12.21 -28.12
CA ASP A 579 7.71 13.23 -27.99
C ASP A 579 7.59 13.67 -26.54
N THR A 580 8.16 14.83 -26.22
CA THR A 580 8.18 15.41 -24.87
C THR A 580 6.80 15.91 -24.40
N SER A 581 5.75 15.84 -25.23
CA SER A 581 4.37 16.10 -24.79
C SER A 581 3.73 14.89 -24.08
N VAL A 582 4.24 13.67 -24.30
CA VAL A 582 3.76 12.45 -23.65
C VAL A 582 4.10 12.44 -22.16
N GLN A 583 3.13 12.13 -21.31
CA GLN A 583 3.36 11.91 -19.88
C GLN A 583 4.25 10.67 -19.72
N ALA A 584 5.48 10.87 -19.27
CA ALA A 584 6.39 9.78 -18.96
C ALA A 584 7.35 10.16 -17.85
N ALA A 585 7.91 9.14 -17.18
CA ALA A 585 9.06 9.33 -16.33
C ALA A 585 9.98 8.10 -16.37
N ILE A 586 11.28 8.36 -16.18
CA ILE A 586 12.32 7.33 -16.10
C ILE A 586 13.35 7.76 -15.06
N ARG A 587 13.92 6.79 -14.36
CA ARG A 587 15.07 6.97 -13.49
C ARG A 587 16.23 6.09 -13.94
N VAL A 588 17.44 6.66 -14.02
CA VAL A 588 18.69 5.94 -14.30
C VAL A 588 19.74 6.39 -13.29
N GLY A 589 20.16 5.47 -12.43
CA GLY A 589 21.04 5.74 -11.30
C GLY A 589 20.51 6.85 -10.39
N ASP A 590 21.25 7.96 -10.34
CA ASP A 590 20.90 9.15 -9.57
C ASP A 590 19.88 10.07 -10.27
N TRP A 591 19.71 9.96 -11.59
CA TRP A 591 18.94 10.92 -12.38
C TRP A 591 17.52 10.45 -12.65
N LYS A 592 16.55 11.37 -12.55
CA LYS A 592 15.15 11.16 -12.93
C LYS A 592 14.72 12.22 -13.93
N LEU A 593 14.20 11.78 -15.08
CA LEU A 593 13.59 12.61 -16.10
C LEU A 593 12.06 12.44 -16.05
N LEU A 594 11.33 13.53 -16.22
CA LEU A 594 9.89 13.54 -16.45
C LEU A 594 9.57 14.33 -17.73
N THR A 595 8.60 13.87 -18.52
CA THR A 595 8.07 14.58 -19.70
C THR A 595 6.55 14.72 -19.67
N GLY A 596 6.01 15.59 -20.53
CA GLY A 596 4.56 15.84 -20.65
C GLY A 596 4.00 16.65 -19.49
N ASP A 597 2.84 16.24 -18.97
CA ASP A 597 2.31 16.70 -17.68
C ASP A 597 2.51 15.60 -16.62
N PRO A 598 3.46 15.75 -15.67
CA PRO A 598 3.67 14.79 -14.58
C PRO A 598 2.53 14.74 -13.55
N GLY A 599 1.48 15.56 -13.71
CA GLY A 599 0.42 15.75 -12.75
C GLY A 599 0.78 16.76 -11.65
N HIS A 600 -0.14 16.92 -10.69
CA HIS A 600 -0.12 17.98 -9.68
C HIS A 600 1.14 17.99 -8.79
N GLY A 601 2.09 18.89 -9.10
CA GLY A 601 3.44 18.93 -8.53
C GLY A 601 3.67 19.86 -7.35
N ASP A 602 2.66 20.14 -6.52
CA ASP A 602 2.86 20.85 -5.24
C ASP A 602 3.45 19.91 -4.17
N TRP A 603 4.21 20.48 -3.24
CA TRP A 603 4.56 19.81 -1.98
C TRP A 603 3.46 20.08 -0.96
N VAL A 604 2.78 19.03 -0.49
CA VAL A 604 1.68 19.17 0.47
C VAL A 604 2.20 18.87 1.88
N PRO A 605 2.41 19.88 2.74
CA PRO A 605 2.85 19.64 4.11
C PRO A 605 1.79 18.89 4.93
N PRO A 606 2.17 18.28 6.07
CA PRO A 606 1.26 17.47 6.86
C PRO A 606 0.06 18.31 7.31
N GLN A 607 -1.16 17.83 7.05
CA GLN A 607 -2.38 18.61 7.30
C GLN A 607 -2.76 18.62 8.79
N VAL A 608 -1.94 19.22 9.65
CA VAL A 608 -2.11 19.16 11.11
C VAL A 608 -3.19 20.13 11.61
N LEU A 609 -3.34 21.29 10.95
CA LEU A 609 -4.28 22.35 11.35
C LEU A 609 -5.63 22.25 10.63
N SER A 610 -6.72 22.53 11.36
CA SER A 610 -8.11 22.45 10.86
C SER A 610 -8.49 23.61 9.93
N THR A 611 -7.88 24.78 10.11
CA THR A 611 -8.33 26.05 9.52
C THR A 611 -7.18 26.92 9.02
N LEU A 612 -6.11 26.32 8.48
CA LEU A 612 -5.26 27.08 7.56
C LEU A 612 -6.10 27.39 6.31
N PRO A 613 -6.17 28.67 5.86
CA PRO A 613 -6.88 29.01 4.63
C PRO A 613 -6.33 28.16 3.47
N GLY A 614 -7.17 27.77 2.51
CA GLY A 614 -6.71 26.99 1.33
C GLY A 614 -5.46 27.58 0.65
N ARG A 615 -5.31 28.91 0.70
CA ARG A 615 -4.15 29.67 0.21
C ARG A 615 -2.82 29.42 0.96
N TRP A 616 -2.82 28.87 2.17
CA TRP A 616 -1.60 28.62 2.96
C TRP A 616 -1.03 27.22 2.73
N TRP A 617 -1.89 26.22 2.45
CA TRP A 617 -1.44 24.95 1.86
C TRP A 617 -0.83 25.14 0.46
N ASN A 618 -1.16 26.26 -0.19
CA ASN A 618 -0.63 26.67 -1.49
C ASN A 618 0.68 27.49 -1.41
N LEU A 619 1.34 27.61 -0.23
CA LEU A 619 2.55 28.44 -0.10
C LEU A 619 3.77 27.89 -0.87
N GLU A 620 3.82 26.59 -1.13
CA GLU A 620 4.81 25.96 -2.04
C GLU A 620 4.21 25.64 -3.42
N ARG A 621 3.24 26.45 -3.89
CA ARG A 621 2.85 26.44 -5.32
C ARG A 621 3.99 26.97 -6.17
N ALA A 622 4.74 26.07 -6.77
CA ALA A 622 5.47 26.41 -7.99
C ALA A 622 4.45 26.78 -9.08
N SER A 623 4.66 27.91 -9.73
CA SER A 623 3.73 28.54 -10.69
C SER A 623 3.62 27.77 -12.03
N PHE A 624 3.14 26.53 -12.00
CA PHE A 624 3.15 25.62 -13.17
C PHE A 624 2.10 25.96 -14.22
N TYR A 625 0.91 26.44 -13.85
CA TYR A 625 -0.14 26.89 -14.79
C TYR A 625 0.26 28.09 -15.68
N LYS A 626 1.50 28.62 -15.57
CA LYS A 626 2.04 29.66 -16.45
C LYS A 626 3.28 29.23 -17.25
N SER A 627 3.78 28.01 -17.07
CA SER A 627 4.98 27.55 -17.76
C SER A 627 4.65 26.46 -18.77
N HIS A 628 5.00 26.70 -20.05
CA HIS A 628 4.99 25.69 -21.11
C HIS A 628 6.11 24.63 -20.94
N LYS A 629 6.52 24.33 -19.70
CA LYS A 629 7.55 23.33 -19.40
C LYS A 629 6.91 21.94 -19.45
N ASN A 630 7.52 21.08 -20.24
CA ASN A 630 7.16 19.67 -20.44
C ASN A 630 8.37 18.73 -20.26
N ILE A 631 9.45 19.23 -19.64
CA ILE A 631 10.67 18.47 -19.31
C ILE A 631 11.17 18.91 -17.92
N TRP A 632 11.48 17.92 -17.08
CA TRP A 632 12.16 18.12 -15.81
C TRP A 632 13.23 17.06 -15.59
N LEU A 633 14.37 17.47 -15.06
CA LEU A 633 15.46 16.57 -14.66
C LEU A 633 15.84 16.85 -13.21
N PHE A 634 15.96 15.79 -12.40
CA PHE A 634 16.40 15.87 -11.00
C PHE A 634 17.50 14.85 -10.74
N ASN A 635 18.44 15.21 -9.85
CA ASN A 635 19.34 14.23 -9.22
C ASN A 635 18.69 13.79 -7.91
N ILE A 636 17.99 12.66 -7.90
CA ILE A 636 17.20 12.15 -6.76
C ILE A 636 18.07 11.75 -5.57
N THR A 637 19.35 11.45 -5.79
CA THR A 637 20.28 11.12 -4.71
C THR A 637 20.73 12.37 -3.93
N GLY A 638 20.87 13.52 -4.61
CA GLY A 638 21.18 14.82 -4.00
C GLY A 638 19.95 15.66 -3.63
N ASP A 639 18.86 15.53 -4.38
CA ASP A 639 17.57 16.22 -4.27
C ASP A 639 16.41 15.21 -4.33
N PRO A 640 16.20 14.41 -3.27
CA PRO A 640 15.12 13.43 -3.19
C PRO A 640 13.72 14.05 -3.13
N TYR A 641 13.62 15.39 -3.15
CA TYR A 641 12.37 16.14 -3.01
C TYR A 641 12.02 16.92 -4.29
N GLU A 642 12.79 16.77 -5.38
CA GLU A 642 12.54 17.37 -6.70
C GLU A 642 12.41 18.90 -6.67
N ARG A 643 13.23 19.55 -5.82
CA ARG A 643 13.27 21.00 -5.57
C ARG A 643 13.96 21.77 -6.70
N GLN A 644 15.01 21.21 -7.31
CA GLN A 644 15.84 21.90 -8.30
C GLN A 644 15.78 21.18 -9.66
N ASN A 645 15.03 21.75 -10.61
CA ASN A 645 15.03 21.26 -11.99
C ASN A 645 16.37 21.62 -12.67
N LEU A 646 17.11 20.59 -13.11
CA LEU A 646 18.42 20.70 -13.74
C LEU A 646 18.38 20.54 -15.27
N ALA A 647 17.20 20.42 -15.89
CA ALA A 647 17.08 20.11 -17.32
C ALA A 647 17.81 21.13 -18.21
N ASP A 648 17.61 22.44 -17.94
CA ASP A 648 18.25 23.54 -18.67
C ASP A 648 19.79 23.59 -18.44
N GLN A 649 20.29 22.93 -17.38
CA GLN A 649 21.70 22.93 -16.94
C GLN A 649 22.45 21.65 -17.33
N ARG A 650 21.73 20.63 -17.79
CA ARG A 650 22.23 19.26 -18.08
C ARG A 650 21.60 18.68 -19.35
N PRO A 651 21.64 19.39 -20.50
CA PRO A 651 21.04 18.92 -21.74
C PRO A 651 21.60 17.56 -22.19
N GLU A 652 22.85 17.25 -21.87
CA GLU A 652 23.50 15.97 -22.15
C GLU A 652 22.82 14.79 -21.44
N VAL A 653 22.42 14.99 -20.18
CA VAL A 653 21.70 13.97 -19.39
C VAL A 653 20.25 13.87 -19.87
N VAL A 654 19.62 15.01 -20.17
CA VAL A 654 18.26 15.03 -20.75
C VAL A 654 18.21 14.21 -22.04
N GLN A 655 19.13 14.42 -22.98
CA GLN A 655 19.16 13.69 -24.24
C GLN A 655 19.33 12.18 -24.03
N GLN A 656 20.24 11.75 -23.16
CA GLN A 656 20.42 10.33 -22.81
C GLN A 656 19.13 9.69 -22.27
N LEU A 657 18.44 10.37 -21.34
CA LEU A 657 17.22 9.85 -20.74
C LEU A 657 16.01 9.88 -21.69
N LEU A 658 15.95 10.85 -22.61
CA LEU A 658 14.98 10.86 -23.71
C LEU A 658 15.20 9.68 -24.67
N ALA A 659 16.45 9.34 -24.99
CA ALA A 659 16.79 8.15 -25.79
C ALA A 659 16.39 6.84 -25.08
N ARG A 660 16.56 6.76 -23.75
CA ARG A 660 16.05 5.62 -22.95
C ARG A 660 14.51 5.53 -22.96
N LEU A 661 13.79 6.64 -22.85
CA LEU A 661 12.32 6.65 -23.03
C LEU A 661 11.90 6.18 -24.43
N ALA A 662 12.59 6.66 -25.47
CA ALA A 662 12.34 6.26 -26.85
C ALA A 662 12.62 4.76 -27.08
N TYR A 663 13.63 4.18 -26.43
CA TYR A 663 13.89 2.75 -26.40
C TYR A 663 12.71 1.97 -25.79
N TYR A 664 12.26 2.35 -24.59
CA TYR A 664 11.14 1.66 -23.93
C TYR A 664 9.84 1.69 -24.75
N ASN A 665 9.52 2.81 -25.39
CA ASN A 665 8.36 2.98 -26.27
C ASN A 665 8.44 2.22 -27.62
N GLN A 666 9.59 1.63 -27.96
CA GLN A 666 9.69 0.64 -29.04
C GLN A 666 9.28 -0.75 -28.58
N THR A 667 9.49 -1.08 -27.30
CA THR A 667 9.06 -2.34 -26.68
C THR A 667 7.60 -2.34 -26.21
N ALA A 668 6.97 -1.17 -26.17
CA ALA A 668 5.64 -0.99 -25.62
C ALA A 668 4.53 -1.61 -26.48
N VAL A 669 3.66 -2.42 -25.87
CA VAL A 669 2.39 -2.84 -26.47
C VAL A 669 1.40 -1.66 -26.49
N PRO A 670 0.40 -1.65 -27.39
CA PRO A 670 -0.64 -0.63 -27.40
C PRO A 670 -1.36 -0.52 -26.04
N VAL A 671 -1.80 0.69 -25.69
CA VAL A 671 -2.67 0.89 -24.52
C VAL A 671 -4.01 0.22 -24.78
N TYR A 672 -4.45 -0.62 -23.83
CA TYR A 672 -5.75 -1.28 -23.84
C TYR A 672 -6.66 -0.67 -22.78
N PHE A 673 -7.52 0.26 -23.21
CA PHE A 673 -8.45 0.97 -22.35
C PHE A 673 -9.85 0.99 -23.00
N PRO A 674 -10.58 -0.14 -22.94
CA PRO A 674 -11.89 -0.25 -23.55
C PRO A 674 -12.92 0.69 -22.89
N PRO A 675 -14.01 1.05 -23.60
CA PRO A 675 -15.15 1.72 -22.97
C PRO A 675 -15.83 0.81 -21.94
N ASP A 676 -16.68 1.40 -21.11
CA ASP A 676 -17.50 0.68 -20.14
C ASP A 676 -18.55 -0.20 -20.85
N ASP A 677 -18.78 -1.41 -20.34
CA ASP A 677 -19.78 -2.35 -20.86
C ASP A 677 -21.08 -2.26 -20.01
N PRO A 678 -22.23 -1.86 -20.59
CA PRO A 678 -23.52 -1.81 -19.88
C PRO A 678 -24.01 -3.16 -19.32
N GLN A 679 -23.43 -4.28 -19.76
CA GLN A 679 -23.71 -5.61 -19.20
C GLN A 679 -23.08 -5.81 -17.81
N ALA A 680 -22.07 -5.01 -17.44
CA ALA A 680 -21.45 -5.04 -16.12
C ALA A 680 -22.36 -4.53 -14.99
N ASN A 681 -23.54 -3.96 -15.29
CA ASN A 681 -24.41 -3.36 -14.28
C ASN A 681 -24.85 -4.39 -13.22
N PRO A 682 -24.51 -4.20 -11.92
CA PRO A 682 -24.91 -5.08 -10.83
C PRO A 682 -26.42 -5.34 -10.73
N ASP A 683 -27.29 -4.45 -11.19
CA ASP A 683 -28.75 -4.70 -11.25
C ASP A 683 -29.13 -5.91 -12.11
N ARG A 684 -28.24 -6.33 -13.04
CA ARG A 684 -28.39 -7.54 -13.86
C ARG A 684 -27.88 -8.81 -13.15
N HIS A 685 -27.18 -8.65 -12.03
CA HIS A 685 -26.38 -9.67 -11.35
C HIS A 685 -26.67 -9.69 -9.83
N GLU A 686 -27.96 -9.71 -9.47
CA GLU A 686 -28.43 -9.76 -8.07
C GLU A 686 -27.91 -8.63 -7.16
N GLY A 687 -27.49 -7.50 -7.76
CA GLY A 687 -26.92 -6.35 -7.04
C GLY A 687 -25.44 -6.51 -6.67
N ALA A 688 -24.72 -7.47 -7.25
CA ALA A 688 -23.29 -7.71 -7.00
C ALA A 688 -22.39 -7.42 -8.22
N TRP A 689 -21.13 -7.09 -7.98
CA TRP A 689 -20.10 -7.01 -9.00
C TRP A 689 -19.50 -8.41 -9.25
N VAL A 690 -19.82 -9.03 -10.38
CA VAL A 690 -19.39 -10.38 -10.77
C VAL A 690 -18.94 -10.41 -12.23
N PRO A 691 -18.24 -11.46 -12.72
CA PRO A 691 -18.01 -11.65 -14.14
C PRO A 691 -19.32 -11.65 -14.94
N TRP A 692 -19.32 -11.00 -16.11
CA TRP A 692 -20.50 -10.83 -16.97
C TRP A 692 -20.27 -11.27 -18.44
N VAL A 693 -19.07 -11.75 -18.75
CA VAL A 693 -18.71 -12.32 -20.06
C VAL A 693 -18.24 -13.76 -19.86
N ASP A 694 -18.91 -14.71 -20.52
CA ASP A 694 -18.51 -16.11 -20.54
C ASP A 694 -17.35 -16.37 -21.53
N GLU A 695 -16.66 -17.49 -21.36
CA GLU A 695 -15.41 -17.78 -22.09
C GLU A 695 -15.65 -18.16 -23.56
N GLU A 696 -16.85 -18.59 -23.92
CA GLU A 696 -17.27 -18.92 -25.30
C GLU A 696 -17.70 -17.68 -26.10
N ASP A 697 -18.13 -16.61 -25.43
CA ASP A 697 -18.58 -15.34 -26.03
C ASP A 697 -17.43 -14.36 -26.35
N ASP A 698 -16.19 -14.79 -26.11
CA ASP A 698 -14.96 -14.02 -26.31
C ASP A 698 -14.47 -14.09 -27.76
N GLU A 699 -15.30 -13.54 -28.66
CA GLU A 699 -14.87 -13.06 -29.97
C GLU A 699 -13.70 -12.08 -29.76
N GLU A 700 -12.45 -12.55 -29.94
CA GLU A 700 -11.19 -11.84 -29.70
C GLU A 700 -11.02 -10.66 -30.67
N GLY A 701 -11.83 -9.62 -30.47
CA GLY A 701 -12.11 -8.57 -31.45
C GLY A 701 -13.43 -7.80 -31.23
N LYS A 702 -14.35 -8.30 -30.40
CA LYS A 702 -15.61 -7.64 -29.99
C LYS A 702 -15.36 -6.28 -29.32
N TYR A 703 -14.38 -6.23 -28.43
CA TYR A 703 -13.96 -5.03 -27.73
C TYR A 703 -12.73 -4.39 -28.40
N GLN A 704 -12.92 -3.78 -29.59
CA GLN A 704 -11.88 -3.02 -30.30
C GLN A 704 -11.51 -1.69 -29.58
N GLY A 705 -10.96 -1.79 -28.37
CA GLY A 705 -10.42 -0.69 -27.55
C GLY A 705 -8.90 -0.48 -27.68
N VAL A 706 -8.24 -1.15 -28.62
CA VAL A 706 -6.78 -1.06 -28.82
C VAL A 706 -6.43 0.29 -29.47
N TYR A 707 -5.78 1.19 -28.72
CA TYR A 707 -5.25 2.43 -29.29
C TYR A 707 -4.04 2.14 -30.18
N LYS A 708 -4.28 1.87 -31.47
CA LYS A 708 -3.21 1.63 -32.45
C LYS A 708 -2.46 2.94 -32.73
N LYS A 709 -1.19 2.98 -32.33
CA LYS A 709 -0.21 4.08 -32.53
C LYS A 709 -0.35 4.70 -33.92
N ALA A 710 -0.70 5.98 -33.98
CA ALA A 710 -0.97 6.66 -35.23
C ALA A 710 0.30 6.78 -36.09
N LYS A 711 0.42 5.94 -37.13
CA LYS A 711 1.38 6.21 -38.23
C LYS A 711 0.96 7.50 -38.93
N ASN A 712 1.93 8.37 -39.21
CA ASN A 712 1.76 9.68 -39.85
C ASN A 712 1.16 9.57 -41.27
N SER A 713 -0.17 9.41 -41.36
CA SER A 713 -0.91 9.48 -42.62
C SER A 713 -1.49 10.89 -42.80
N LYS A 714 -1.05 11.60 -43.84
CA LYS A 714 -1.60 12.91 -44.24
C LYS A 714 -3.07 12.76 -44.66
N LYS A 715 -4.01 12.83 -43.71
CA LYS A 715 -5.46 12.78 -43.98
C LYS A 715 -5.91 14.02 -44.78
N LYS A 716 -6.01 13.88 -46.11
CA LYS A 716 -6.78 14.82 -46.96
C LYS A 716 -8.23 14.89 -46.46
N ARG A 717 -8.63 16.01 -45.87
CA ARG A 717 -10.02 16.26 -45.42
C ARG A 717 -10.97 16.34 -46.64
N LYS A 718 -11.64 15.24 -47.01
CA LYS A 718 -12.83 15.31 -47.88
C LYS A 718 -13.97 15.99 -47.10
N LYS A 719 -14.29 17.25 -47.44
CA LYS A 719 -15.48 17.95 -46.93
C LYS A 719 -16.75 17.20 -47.38
N LYS A 720 -17.51 16.60 -46.45
CA LYS A 720 -18.88 16.15 -46.73
C LYS A 720 -19.77 17.39 -46.89
N LYS A 721 -20.38 17.57 -48.08
CA LYS A 721 -21.36 18.65 -48.32
C LYS A 721 -22.67 18.31 -47.59
N CYS A 722 -23.02 19.05 -46.55
CA CYS A 722 -24.37 18.98 -45.98
C CYS A 722 -25.36 19.62 -46.96
N ARG A 723 -26.37 18.85 -47.42
CA ARG A 723 -27.38 19.33 -48.38
C ARG A 723 -28.52 20.15 -47.75
N LEU A 724 -28.60 20.30 -46.42
CA LEU A 724 -29.64 21.08 -45.74
C LEU A 724 -29.19 22.44 -45.16
N CYS A 725 -27.91 22.80 -45.21
CA CYS A 725 -27.44 24.08 -44.65
C CYS A 725 -27.72 25.33 -45.53
N LYS A 726 -28.44 25.20 -46.66
CA LYS A 726 -28.64 26.29 -47.64
C LYS A 726 -29.90 27.15 -47.44
N LEU A 727 -30.74 26.92 -46.42
CA LEU A 727 -31.97 27.69 -46.21
C LEU A 727 -31.95 28.75 -45.09
N LYS A 728 -30.93 28.77 -44.21
CA LYS A 728 -30.79 29.79 -43.14
C LYS A 728 -29.87 30.97 -43.48
N SER A 729 -29.24 30.96 -44.66
CA SER A 729 -28.33 32.04 -45.11
C SER A 729 -28.97 33.04 -46.07
N PHE A 730 -30.24 32.83 -46.48
CA PHE A 730 -30.90 33.67 -47.49
C PHE A 730 -31.74 34.81 -46.87
N PHE A 731 -32.27 34.63 -45.66
CA PHE A 731 -33.13 35.60 -44.98
C PHE A 731 -32.42 36.60 -44.05
N LEU A 732 -31.09 36.58 -43.98
CA LEU A 732 -30.28 37.47 -43.14
C LEU A 732 -29.47 38.52 -43.95
N LYS A 733 -29.87 38.74 -45.21
CA LYS A 733 -29.18 39.67 -46.13
C LYS A 733 -30.12 40.61 -46.89
N LEU A 734 -31.29 40.91 -46.28
CA LEU A 734 -32.33 41.79 -46.82
C LEU A 734 -32.78 42.88 -45.84
N ASN A 735 -31.94 43.24 -44.86
CA ASN A 735 -32.22 44.37 -43.97
C ASN A 735 -30.91 45.02 -43.47
N THR A 736 -30.23 45.73 -44.37
CA THR A 736 -29.23 46.78 -44.05
C THR A 736 -28.78 47.45 -45.35
N GLY A 737 -29.16 48.72 -45.54
CA GLY A 737 -28.60 49.57 -46.60
C GLY A 737 -29.60 50.11 -47.63
N MET A 738 -30.41 51.10 -47.24
CA MET A 738 -30.70 52.32 -48.03
C MET A 738 -31.66 53.22 -47.26
N MET A 739 -31.20 54.43 -46.92
CA MET A 739 -31.92 55.71 -46.94
C MET A 739 -30.95 56.78 -46.43
N SER A 740 -30.67 57.79 -47.26
CA SER A 740 -29.75 58.88 -46.95
C SER A 740 -30.40 60.21 -47.31
N ASN A 741 -30.43 61.10 -46.32
CA ASN A 741 -30.54 62.57 -46.40
C ASN A 741 -31.82 63.24 -46.95
N ARG A 742 -32.06 64.43 -46.34
CA ARG A 742 -33.11 65.45 -46.58
C ARG A 742 -34.50 65.05 -46.06
N ILE A 743 -35.24 65.93 -45.39
CA ILE A 743 -35.08 67.38 -45.15
C ILE A 743 -34.78 67.66 -43.67
#